data_AF-A0A7C4LF60-F1
#
_entry.id   AF-A0A7C4LF60-F1
#
_cell.length_a   1.000
_cell.length_b   1.000
_cell.length_c   1.000
_cell.angle_alpha   90.00
_cell.angle_beta   90.00
_cell.angle_gamma   90.00
#
_symmetry.space_group_name_H-M   'P 1'
#
loop_
_entity.id
_entity.type
_entity.pdbx_description
1 polymer ?
#
loop_
_entity_poly.entity_id
_entity_poly.type
_entity_poly.pdbx_seq_one_letter_code
_entity_poly.pdbx_strand_id
1 'polypeptide(L)'
;MSKNNASSPARSRRRYARDDASRKHIPPVHPGLAQAARLVERLGKYGDDLAAVILLLAAALTLLALLGLTEGALTEAWVGLLESGFGWGAALAPLAMAWTGAWLLARSLSARRMTPPPPVRWGRVIAAEVTAFALLGLLNRLMGGLAAQAIAGQGGGLIGWGVGYAVARVFPPPSDAFVLGSLFVVGLFFTLDITASRFARLLDWLAAQGFTSEAARPPARQLPLPLEQKPRPAARPAAPARPKPRFAPGERLRVPVETVADEVKLKPKKRDRRLPGYELLDNTDLRRPAQKEIDETASLIVKTLREFGLPVDVLGARVGPSVTQYQVEPGFVEKAGPVTGHTARLLRALQALGRHCAENEALTEKALIEYALHEAHLFSALGYETEAEEYVEQNRNAVFLRNAKGRTLVIVEFRRPGRDLGGGGRQWEEDPLPEVGAQCNGQELWVCRFDGKRMADEPLARVTLAEAGESDARTVQGWLGKKQQWKVRVAQIATLKDDLALALSANTLRIEAPVPGQSYVGIEVPHRRTSIVGVRPVMEAESFQKINKPLAIALGRDVSGGAVAADLGSMPHLLIAGTTGSGKSVCITAIVTCLVMNNTPDDLRLVMIDPKMVELVRFNGLPHLLGKVETELTRILGVLRWTVREMDRRYKLFEAHGARNLDTYTAKTARQKDAERLPRIVVLIDELADLMMQAPDETERMVVRLAQMARATGIHLVVATQRPSTDVVTGLIKANFPARIAFAVASSIDSRVILDTVGAESLLGKGDMLFQSPEMPAPARLQGCFVSDKEIDKIVNWWREQAEAYEDEARPEIEPVQPGSGGEAGAPASPISSAGGGATTAPWDEMLAREAAVEDKDQQIEQAIEIVKKYGTASASLLQRKMRIGYPRAARLMDELKQMGIVGREQAGGKTREVFVGKDDDPIGQRAARILGMDEEE
;
A
#
# COMPACT_ATOMS: atom_id res chain seq x y z
N MET A 1 -62.51 -13.83 34.97
CA MET A 1 -61.41 -12.90 35.36
C MET A 1 -60.38 -13.72 36.10
N SER A 2 -59.25 -14.06 35.47
CA SER A 2 -58.58 -15.35 35.76
C SER A 2 -57.04 -15.29 35.77
N LYS A 3 -56.50 -15.74 36.92
CA LYS A 3 -55.21 -16.44 37.20
C LYS A 3 -53.86 -15.66 37.20
N ASN A 4 -53.35 -15.41 38.43
CA ASN A 4 -52.13 -15.96 39.10
C ASN A 4 -50.90 -16.32 38.22
N ASN A 5 -49.61 -16.16 38.59
CA ASN A 5 -48.88 -15.67 39.78
C ASN A 5 -47.36 -15.50 39.43
N ALA A 6 -46.67 -14.67 40.22
CA ALA A 6 -45.25 -14.48 40.57
C ALA A 6 -44.01 -15.24 39.99
N SER A 7 -42.91 -14.45 39.90
CA SER A 7 -41.47 -14.67 40.20
C SER A 7 -40.47 -15.43 39.28
N SER A 8 -39.28 -14.77 39.09
CA SER A 8 -37.92 -15.18 38.60
C SER A 8 -37.53 -16.66 38.82
N PRO A 9 -36.54 -17.35 38.13
CA PRO A 9 -35.28 -16.92 37.46
C PRO A 9 -34.85 -17.78 36.21
N ALA A 10 -33.58 -17.64 35.73
CA ALA A 10 -32.70 -18.63 35.02
C ALA A 10 -33.13 -19.48 33.78
N ARG A 11 -32.11 -19.85 32.96
CA ARG A 11 -32.03 -20.89 31.87
C ARG A 11 -32.68 -20.66 30.49
N SER A 12 -31.85 -20.72 29.43
CA SER A 12 -31.97 -21.69 28.30
C SER A 12 -31.00 -21.35 27.15
N ARG A 13 -29.82 -21.97 27.16
CA ARG A 13 -29.00 -22.24 25.97
C ARG A 13 -28.85 -23.75 25.88
N ARG A 14 -29.82 -24.41 25.25
CA ARG A 14 -29.69 -25.75 24.68
C ARG A 14 -30.85 -25.98 23.71
N ARG A 15 -30.50 -26.20 22.44
CA ARG A 15 -31.21 -27.03 21.47
C ARG A 15 -30.44 -26.96 20.16
N TYR A 16 -29.45 -27.84 20.03
CA TYR A 16 -29.06 -28.51 18.79
C TYR A 16 -28.02 -29.57 19.19
N ALA A 17 -28.50 -30.77 19.53
CA ALA A 17 -27.79 -32.06 19.43
C ALA A 17 -28.57 -33.14 20.18
N ARG A 18 -29.75 -33.49 19.67
CA ARG A 18 -30.38 -34.81 19.86
C ARG A 18 -31.48 -34.93 18.82
N ASP A 19 -31.12 -35.56 17.71
CA ASP A 19 -31.99 -36.28 16.78
C ASP A 19 -31.10 -36.84 15.65
N ASP A 20 -30.31 -37.88 15.97
CA ASP A 20 -29.68 -38.74 14.95
C ASP A 20 -30.08 -40.22 15.14
N ALA A 21 -31.27 -40.45 15.71
CA ALA A 21 -31.82 -41.79 15.94
C ALA A 21 -33.22 -41.94 15.32
N SER A 22 -33.37 -41.56 14.05
CA SER A 22 -34.41 -42.12 13.18
C SER A 22 -34.08 -41.91 11.70
N ARG A 23 -33.12 -42.67 11.16
CA ARG A 23 -33.04 -42.85 9.71
C ARG A 23 -34.19 -43.74 9.25
N LYS A 24 -35.39 -43.16 9.12
CA LYS A 24 -36.37 -43.66 8.14
C LYS A 24 -35.74 -43.48 6.77
N HIS A 25 -35.73 -44.55 5.98
CA HIS A 25 -35.44 -44.51 4.55
C HIS A 25 -36.20 -43.35 3.89
N ILE A 26 -35.49 -42.28 3.54
CA ILE A 26 -35.99 -41.28 2.60
C ILE A 26 -35.69 -41.87 1.21
N PRO A 27 -36.70 -42.08 0.34
CA PRO A 27 -36.47 -42.59 -1.00
C PRO A 27 -35.58 -41.61 -1.79
N PRO A 28 -34.81 -42.09 -2.78
CA PRO A 28 -33.87 -41.25 -3.49
C PRO A 28 -34.61 -40.09 -4.17
N VAL A 29 -34.25 -38.86 -3.80
CA VAL A 29 -34.74 -37.65 -4.47
C VAL A 29 -34.36 -37.75 -5.95
N HIS A 30 -35.37 -37.67 -6.83
CA HIS A 30 -35.17 -37.75 -8.27
C HIS A 30 -34.02 -36.81 -8.72
N PRO A 31 -33.11 -37.26 -9.60
CA PRO A 31 -31.91 -36.52 -9.98
C PRO A 31 -32.20 -35.11 -10.53
N GLY A 32 -33.41 -34.88 -11.08
CA GLY A 32 -33.85 -33.56 -11.56
C GLY A 32 -34.09 -32.53 -10.45
N LEU A 33 -34.63 -32.92 -9.28
CA LEU A 33 -34.88 -32.00 -8.17
C LEU A 33 -33.60 -31.62 -7.44
N ALA A 34 -32.64 -32.56 -7.32
CA ALA A 34 -31.32 -32.28 -6.76
C ALA A 34 -30.44 -31.43 -7.70
N GLN A 35 -30.68 -31.49 -9.02
CA GLN A 35 -30.08 -30.57 -9.99
C GLN A 35 -30.73 -29.20 -9.93
N ALA A 36 -32.06 -29.11 -9.83
CA ALA A 36 -32.77 -27.84 -9.67
C ALA A 36 -32.36 -27.11 -8.37
N ALA A 37 -32.26 -27.82 -7.24
CA ALA A 37 -31.78 -27.25 -5.98
C ALA A 37 -30.34 -26.72 -6.08
N ARG A 38 -29.44 -27.48 -6.74
CA ARG A 38 -28.06 -27.04 -7.01
C ARG A 38 -27.98 -25.88 -8.00
N LEU A 39 -28.93 -25.79 -8.94
CA LEU A 39 -29.04 -24.66 -9.88
C LEU A 39 -29.52 -23.41 -9.14
N VAL A 40 -30.52 -23.53 -8.26
CA VAL A 40 -31.03 -22.44 -7.42
C VAL A 40 -29.94 -21.96 -6.45
N GLU A 41 -29.17 -22.87 -5.85
CA GLU A 41 -28.05 -22.52 -4.97
C GLU A 41 -26.88 -21.85 -5.72
N ARG A 42 -26.61 -22.29 -6.96
CA ARG A 42 -25.64 -21.62 -7.85
C ARG A 42 -26.13 -20.26 -8.32
N LEU A 43 -27.41 -20.10 -8.65
CA LEU A 43 -28.00 -18.83 -9.06
C LEU A 43 -28.07 -17.83 -7.89
N GLY A 44 -28.32 -18.30 -6.66
CA GLY A 44 -28.30 -17.48 -5.45
C GLY A 44 -26.95 -16.80 -5.20
N LYS A 45 -25.83 -17.41 -5.60
CA LYS A 45 -24.48 -16.81 -5.51
C LYS A 45 -24.22 -15.66 -6.50
N TYR A 46 -25.03 -15.54 -7.56
CA TYR A 46 -24.95 -14.46 -8.54
C TYR A 46 -26.11 -13.48 -8.45
N GLY A 47 -26.98 -13.61 -7.43
CA GLY A 47 -28.17 -12.76 -7.28
C GLY A 47 -27.81 -11.27 -7.20
N ASP A 48 -26.78 -10.92 -6.44
CA ASP A 48 -26.30 -9.53 -6.32
C ASP A 48 -25.70 -9.00 -7.63
N ASP A 49 -24.94 -9.84 -8.36
CA ASP A 49 -24.34 -9.45 -9.66
C ASP A 49 -25.42 -9.20 -10.70
N LEU A 50 -26.41 -10.09 -10.76
CA LEU A 50 -27.53 -9.98 -11.69
C LEU A 50 -28.39 -8.75 -11.36
N ALA A 51 -28.71 -8.53 -10.07
CA ALA A 51 -29.44 -7.35 -9.63
C ALA A 51 -28.69 -6.05 -9.93
N ALA A 52 -27.37 -6.02 -9.73
CA ALA A 52 -26.54 -4.87 -10.04
C ALA A 52 -26.53 -4.52 -11.53
N VAL A 53 -26.35 -5.52 -12.40
CA VAL A 53 -26.37 -5.34 -13.87
C VAL A 53 -27.74 -4.88 -14.34
N ILE A 54 -28.82 -5.48 -13.83
CA ILE A 54 -30.20 -5.06 -14.15
C ILE A 54 -30.43 -3.60 -13.73
N LEU A 55 -29.99 -3.20 -12.53
CA LEU A 55 -30.14 -1.82 -12.04
C LEU A 55 -29.34 -0.81 -12.86
N LEU A 56 -28.10 -1.13 -13.24
CA LEU A 56 -27.28 -0.26 -14.09
C LEU A 56 -27.86 -0.13 -15.50
N LEU A 57 -28.37 -1.22 -16.06
CA LEU A 57 -29.07 -1.21 -17.34
C LEU A 57 -30.34 -0.36 -17.26
N ALA A 58 -31.15 -0.55 -16.21
CA ALA A 58 -32.36 0.22 -15.99
C ALA A 58 -32.06 1.72 -15.75
N ALA A 59 -30.96 2.05 -15.08
CA ALA A 59 -30.50 3.43 -14.92
C ALA A 59 -30.13 4.08 -16.26
N ALA A 60 -29.39 3.36 -17.11
CA ALA A 60 -29.02 3.84 -18.44
C ALA A 60 -30.25 4.02 -19.34
N LEU A 61 -31.18 3.06 -19.34
CA LEU A 61 -32.43 3.14 -20.10
C LEU A 61 -33.33 4.28 -19.61
N THR A 62 -33.43 4.49 -18.29
CA THR A 62 -34.21 5.60 -17.71
C THR A 62 -33.58 6.94 -18.08
N LEU A 63 -32.25 7.06 -18.07
CA LEU A 63 -31.56 8.29 -18.47
C LEU A 63 -31.75 8.60 -19.97
N LEU A 64 -31.63 7.60 -20.85
CA LEU A 64 -31.84 7.78 -22.28
C LEU A 64 -33.30 8.17 -22.59
N ALA A 65 -34.26 7.57 -21.88
CA ALA A 65 -35.67 7.92 -22.03
C ALA A 65 -35.99 9.34 -21.52
N LEU A 66 -35.41 9.77 -20.39
CA LEU A 66 -35.55 11.15 -19.88
C LEU A 66 -34.92 12.19 -20.81
N LEU A 67 -33.88 11.82 -21.56
CA LEU A 67 -33.23 12.69 -22.57
C LEU A 67 -33.96 12.70 -23.92
N GLY A 68 -35.05 11.93 -24.07
CA GLY A 68 -35.78 11.80 -25.33
C GLY A 68 -35.00 11.07 -26.43
N LEU A 69 -33.99 10.28 -26.06
CA LEU A 69 -33.15 9.54 -27.02
C LEU A 69 -33.70 8.14 -27.36
N THR A 70 -34.72 7.66 -26.62
CA THR A 70 -35.36 6.36 -26.82
C THR A 70 -36.87 6.45 -26.63
N GLU A 71 -37.63 5.89 -27.57
CA GLU A 71 -39.10 5.82 -27.54
C GLU A 71 -39.58 4.39 -27.27
N GLY A 72 -40.70 4.23 -26.55
CA GLY A 72 -41.23 2.92 -26.23
C GLY A 72 -42.29 2.93 -25.13
N ALA A 73 -43.35 2.13 -25.30
CA ALA A 73 -44.53 2.15 -24.42
C ALA A 73 -44.20 1.89 -22.93
N LEU A 74 -43.24 1.00 -22.63
CA LEU A 74 -42.82 0.71 -21.26
C LEU A 74 -41.92 1.81 -20.67
N THR A 75 -41.01 2.36 -21.47
CA THR A 75 -40.11 3.44 -21.05
C THR A 75 -40.85 4.76 -20.87
N GLU A 76 -41.82 5.06 -21.73
CA GLU A 76 -42.69 6.24 -21.61
C GLU A 76 -43.66 6.12 -20.43
N ALA A 77 -44.26 4.96 -20.20
CA ALA A 77 -45.08 4.74 -19.01
C ALA A 77 -44.26 4.87 -17.72
N TRP A 78 -43.03 4.36 -17.71
CA TRP A 78 -42.10 4.46 -16.58
C TRP A 78 -41.61 5.90 -16.34
N VAL A 79 -41.16 6.59 -17.37
CA VAL A 79 -40.73 8.00 -17.29
C VAL A 79 -41.90 8.89 -16.93
N GLY A 80 -43.08 8.70 -17.50
CA GLY A 80 -44.29 9.44 -17.15
C GLY A 80 -44.68 9.26 -15.68
N LEU A 81 -44.48 8.07 -15.10
CA LEU A 81 -44.66 7.84 -13.66
C LEU A 81 -43.61 8.60 -12.83
N LEU A 82 -42.35 8.61 -13.26
CA LEU A 82 -41.28 9.35 -12.56
C LEU A 82 -41.47 10.87 -12.64
N GLU A 83 -41.84 11.40 -13.81
CA GLU A 83 -42.08 12.83 -14.03
C GLU A 83 -43.35 13.31 -13.32
N SER A 84 -44.43 12.52 -13.33
CA SER A 84 -45.64 12.87 -12.55
C SER A 84 -45.39 12.79 -11.03
N GLY A 85 -44.60 11.81 -10.57
CA GLY A 85 -44.29 11.64 -9.15
C GLY A 85 -43.30 12.67 -8.61
N PHE A 86 -42.14 12.81 -9.26
CA PHE A 86 -40.98 13.56 -8.77
C PHE A 86 -40.73 14.86 -9.54
N GLY A 87 -41.45 15.13 -10.64
CA GLY A 87 -41.26 16.31 -11.47
C GLY A 87 -39.83 16.40 -12.01
N TRP A 88 -39.20 17.57 -11.87
CA TRP A 88 -37.80 17.78 -12.24
C TRP A 88 -36.83 16.92 -11.41
N GLY A 89 -37.27 16.41 -10.26
CA GLY A 89 -36.52 15.43 -9.46
C GLY A 89 -36.39 14.05 -10.11
N ALA A 90 -37.13 13.75 -11.18
CA ALA A 90 -37.00 12.50 -11.94
C ALA A 90 -35.56 12.30 -12.47
N ALA A 91 -34.81 13.38 -12.72
CA ALA A 91 -33.41 13.32 -13.12
C ALA A 91 -32.47 12.67 -12.07
N LEU A 92 -32.88 12.62 -10.80
CA LEU A 92 -32.13 11.96 -9.73
C LEU A 92 -32.34 10.43 -9.69
N ALA A 93 -33.42 9.93 -10.28
CA ALA A 93 -33.73 8.50 -10.31
C ALA A 93 -32.66 7.65 -11.00
N PRO A 94 -32.17 7.97 -12.22
CA PRO A 94 -31.11 7.19 -12.86
C PRO A 94 -29.80 7.25 -12.06
N LEU A 95 -29.49 8.36 -11.40
CA LEU A 95 -28.31 8.48 -10.52
C LEU A 95 -28.40 7.57 -9.30
N ALA A 96 -29.58 7.52 -8.65
CA ALA A 96 -29.81 6.65 -7.50
C ALA A 96 -29.77 5.15 -7.88
N MET A 97 -30.37 4.79 -9.01
CA MET A 97 -30.33 3.43 -9.56
C MET A 97 -28.90 3.02 -9.92
N ALA A 98 -28.14 3.91 -10.57
CA ALA A 98 -26.75 3.65 -10.92
C ALA A 98 -25.85 3.52 -9.68
N TRP A 99 -26.04 4.37 -8.68
CA TRP A 99 -25.29 4.30 -7.41
C TRP A 99 -25.59 3.01 -6.65
N THR A 100 -26.86 2.62 -6.56
CA THR A 100 -27.29 1.37 -5.90
C THR A 100 -26.77 0.15 -6.66
N GLY A 101 -26.83 0.17 -7.99
CA GLY A 101 -26.27 -0.89 -8.84
C GLY A 101 -24.74 -1.02 -8.69
N ALA A 102 -24.02 0.10 -8.71
CA ALA A 102 -22.57 0.12 -8.47
C ALA A 102 -22.21 -0.35 -7.05
N TRP A 103 -23.01 0.00 -6.04
CA TRP A 103 -22.82 -0.46 -4.66
C TRP A 103 -23.06 -1.97 -4.52
N LEU A 104 -24.11 -2.52 -5.13
CA LEU A 104 -24.37 -3.97 -5.14
C LEU A 104 -23.25 -4.73 -5.86
N LEU A 105 -22.76 -4.19 -6.98
CA LEU A 105 -21.61 -4.76 -7.70
C LEU A 105 -20.33 -4.68 -6.86
N ALA A 106 -20.09 -3.56 -6.18
CA ALA A 106 -18.96 -3.43 -5.26
C ALA A 106 -19.07 -4.40 -4.08
N ARG A 107 -20.28 -4.62 -3.55
CA ARG A 107 -20.55 -5.58 -2.47
C ARG A 107 -20.32 -7.02 -2.92
N SER A 108 -20.81 -7.40 -4.09
CA SER A 108 -20.62 -8.75 -4.63
C SER A 108 -19.15 -9.03 -4.95
N LEU A 109 -18.42 -8.04 -5.49
CA LEU A 109 -16.98 -8.11 -5.69
C LEU A 109 -16.20 -8.14 -4.37
N SER A 110 -16.65 -7.42 -3.34
CA SER A 110 -16.03 -7.40 -2.01
C SER A 110 -16.26 -8.71 -1.24
N ALA A 111 -17.43 -9.33 -1.39
CA ALA A 111 -17.73 -10.67 -0.87
C ALA A 111 -16.83 -11.74 -1.49
N ARG A 112 -16.46 -11.60 -2.77
CA ARG A 112 -15.47 -12.45 -3.44
C ARG A 112 -14.02 -12.15 -3.03
N ARG A 113 -13.76 -10.95 -2.52
CA ARG A 113 -12.42 -10.50 -2.07
C ARG A 113 -12.24 -10.56 -0.54
N MET A 114 -13.18 -11.13 0.21
CA MET A 114 -13.15 -11.24 1.69
C MET A 114 -12.75 -9.93 2.39
N THR A 115 -13.21 -8.78 1.86
CA THR A 115 -13.04 -7.49 2.52
C THR A 115 -14.37 -7.12 3.19
N PRO A 116 -14.38 -6.72 4.48
CA PRO A 116 -15.63 -6.29 5.11
C PRO A 116 -16.15 -5.06 4.36
N PRO A 117 -17.41 -5.04 3.89
CA PRO A 117 -17.95 -3.88 3.21
C PRO A 117 -17.86 -2.66 4.14
N PRO A 118 -17.62 -1.45 3.61
CA PRO A 118 -17.58 -0.25 4.44
C PRO A 118 -18.90 -0.15 5.23
N PRO A 119 -18.86 0.13 6.55
CA PRO A 119 -20.06 0.15 7.36
C PRO A 119 -21.03 1.21 6.83
N VAL A 120 -22.27 0.79 6.55
CA VAL A 120 -23.33 1.70 6.11
C VAL A 120 -23.64 2.62 7.29
N ARG A 121 -23.25 3.88 7.16
CA ARG A 121 -23.63 4.92 8.12
C ARG A 121 -25.09 5.27 7.87
N TRP A 122 -26.01 4.51 8.47
CA TRP A 122 -27.46 4.70 8.33
C TRP A 122 -27.90 6.15 8.51
N GLY A 123 -27.22 6.90 9.39
CA GLY A 123 -27.47 8.34 9.55
C GLY A 123 -27.28 9.17 8.27
N ARG A 124 -26.33 8.82 7.39
CA ARG A 124 -26.13 9.52 6.10
C ARG A 124 -27.20 9.16 5.07
N VAL A 125 -27.65 7.91 5.07
CA VAL A 125 -28.71 7.45 4.16
C VAL A 125 -30.01 8.15 4.50
N ILE A 126 -30.36 8.20 5.79
CA ILE A 126 -31.52 8.91 6.30
C ILE A 126 -31.39 10.42 6.00
N ALA A 127 -30.21 11.02 6.19
CA ALA A 127 -29.99 12.42 5.85
C ALA A 127 -30.16 12.70 4.34
N ALA A 128 -29.70 11.80 3.47
CA ALA A 128 -29.84 11.92 2.02
C ALA A 128 -31.32 11.86 1.59
N GLU A 129 -32.11 10.96 2.17
CA GLU A 129 -33.55 10.86 1.91
C GLU A 129 -34.29 12.12 2.36
N VAL A 130 -34.04 12.59 3.59
CA VAL A 130 -34.63 13.84 4.10
C VAL A 130 -34.26 15.03 3.21
N THR A 131 -33.01 15.09 2.75
CA THR A 131 -32.52 16.13 1.82
C THR A 131 -33.28 16.08 0.49
N ALA A 132 -33.48 14.89 -0.07
CA ALA A 132 -34.18 14.71 -1.34
C ALA A 132 -35.66 15.14 -1.24
N PHE A 133 -36.38 14.73 -0.20
CA PHE A 133 -37.77 15.15 0.01
C PHE A 133 -37.89 16.66 0.28
N ALA A 134 -36.97 17.23 1.04
CA ALA A 134 -36.92 18.68 1.29
C ALA A 134 -36.68 19.46 -0.01
N LEU A 135 -35.80 18.96 -0.90
CA LEU A 135 -35.55 19.55 -2.22
C LEU A 135 -36.80 19.50 -3.11
N LEU A 136 -37.49 18.36 -3.18
CA LEU A 136 -38.73 18.22 -3.96
C LEU A 136 -39.82 19.17 -3.45
N GLY A 137 -39.99 19.28 -2.13
CA GLY A 137 -40.90 20.24 -1.50
C GLY A 137 -40.55 21.69 -1.83
N LEU A 138 -39.26 22.03 -1.78
CA LEU A 138 -38.76 23.36 -2.07
C LEU A 138 -38.95 23.73 -3.56
N LEU A 139 -38.64 22.81 -4.49
CA LEU A 139 -38.83 23.02 -5.94
C LEU A 139 -40.29 23.31 -6.28
N ASN A 140 -41.23 22.58 -5.67
CA ASN A 140 -42.65 22.85 -5.85
C ASN A 140 -43.06 24.22 -5.25
N ARG A 141 -42.46 24.60 -4.11
CA ARG A 141 -42.77 25.88 -3.46
C ARG A 141 -42.26 27.09 -4.24
N LEU A 142 -41.08 26.99 -4.83
CA LEU A 142 -40.48 27.99 -5.71
C LEU A 142 -41.32 28.24 -6.97
N MET A 143 -42.06 27.24 -7.45
CA MET A 143 -42.96 27.34 -8.61
C MET A 143 -44.36 27.88 -8.28
N GLY A 144 -44.65 28.18 -7.00
CA GLY A 144 -45.93 28.74 -6.57
C GLY A 144 -46.88 27.74 -5.91
N GLY A 145 -46.53 26.45 -5.82
CA GLY A 145 -47.24 25.46 -5.00
C GLY A 145 -48.59 24.97 -5.53
N LEU A 146 -48.91 25.23 -6.79
CA LEU A 146 -50.19 24.86 -7.41
C LEU A 146 -50.26 23.35 -7.71
N ALA A 147 -51.35 22.70 -7.29
CA ALA A 147 -51.56 21.27 -7.55
C ALA A 147 -51.61 20.92 -9.04
N ALA A 148 -52.13 21.84 -9.88
CA ALA A 148 -52.17 21.65 -11.33
C ALA A 148 -50.78 21.56 -11.97
N GLN A 149 -49.79 22.31 -11.46
CA GLN A 149 -48.41 22.25 -11.94
C GLN A 149 -47.73 20.94 -11.54
N ALA A 150 -48.02 20.44 -10.33
CA ALA A 150 -47.50 19.16 -9.84
C ALA A 150 -48.05 17.97 -10.64
N ILE A 151 -49.34 18.00 -11.01
CA ILE A 151 -49.96 16.99 -11.89
C ILE A 151 -49.33 17.02 -13.30
N ALA A 152 -48.95 18.21 -13.77
CA ALA A 152 -48.23 18.39 -15.03
C ALA A 152 -46.73 18.04 -14.97
N GLY A 153 -46.25 17.47 -13.87
CA GLY A 153 -44.84 17.05 -13.70
C GLY A 153 -43.84 18.20 -13.52
N GLN A 154 -44.30 19.39 -13.15
CA GLN A 154 -43.42 20.54 -12.90
C GLN A 154 -42.96 20.61 -11.43
N GLY A 155 -41.82 21.27 -11.18
CA GLY A 155 -41.28 21.42 -9.83
C GLY A 155 -40.88 20.07 -9.21
N GLY A 156 -41.35 19.79 -8.00
CA GLY A 156 -41.10 18.51 -7.31
C GLY A 156 -42.11 17.39 -7.58
N GLY A 157 -43.00 17.57 -8.57
CA GLY A 157 -44.08 16.62 -8.87
C GLY A 157 -45.11 16.48 -7.75
N LEU A 158 -45.95 15.45 -7.83
CA LEU A 158 -46.99 15.18 -6.83
C LEU A 158 -46.42 14.95 -5.42
N ILE A 159 -45.25 14.30 -5.32
CA ILE A 159 -44.58 14.02 -4.04
C ILE A 159 -44.06 15.32 -3.42
N GLY A 160 -43.37 16.15 -4.20
CA GLY A 160 -42.91 17.46 -3.75
C GLY A 160 -44.06 18.38 -3.37
N TRP A 161 -45.17 18.34 -4.11
CA TRP A 161 -46.39 19.04 -3.75
C TRP A 161 -46.98 18.56 -2.42
N GLY A 162 -47.07 17.25 -2.20
CA GLY A 162 -47.57 16.69 -0.94
C GLY A 162 -46.71 17.07 0.26
N VAL A 163 -45.38 16.98 0.13
CA VAL A 163 -44.43 17.40 1.18
C VAL A 163 -44.53 18.91 1.45
N GLY A 164 -44.55 19.72 0.38
CA GLY A 164 -44.70 21.18 0.49
C GLY A 164 -46.02 21.57 1.15
N TYR A 165 -47.12 20.92 0.78
CA TYR A 165 -48.45 21.14 1.35
C TYR A 165 -48.51 20.76 2.84
N ALA A 166 -47.90 19.64 3.23
CA ALA A 166 -47.84 19.21 4.62
C ALA A 166 -47.05 20.18 5.50
N VAL A 167 -45.94 20.73 5.00
CA VAL A 167 -45.17 21.76 5.73
C VAL A 167 -45.94 23.09 5.79
N ALA A 168 -46.61 23.48 4.70
CA ALA A 168 -47.43 24.69 4.64
C ALA A 168 -48.65 24.67 5.56
N ARG A 169 -49.12 23.48 5.99
CA ARG A 169 -50.16 23.34 7.03
C ARG A 169 -49.69 23.78 8.41
N VAL A 170 -48.39 23.67 8.67
CA VAL A 170 -47.78 23.96 9.98
C VAL A 170 -47.14 25.35 9.99
N PHE A 171 -46.56 25.75 8.85
CA PHE A 171 -45.83 27.01 8.71
C PHE A 171 -46.44 27.88 7.60
N PRO A 172 -46.81 29.15 7.86
CA PRO A 172 -47.38 30.02 6.83
C PRO A 172 -46.30 30.49 5.84
N PRO A 173 -46.66 30.80 4.58
CA PRO A 173 -45.76 31.46 3.63
C PRO A 173 -45.21 32.79 4.16
N PRO A 174 -43.89 33.10 3.99
CA PRO A 174 -42.85 32.34 3.30
C PRO A 174 -42.04 31.37 4.20
N SER A 175 -42.45 31.18 5.46
CA SER A 175 -41.68 30.41 6.44
C SER A 175 -41.62 28.91 6.14
N ASP A 176 -42.62 28.35 5.48
CA ASP A 176 -42.63 26.99 4.94
C ASP A 176 -41.48 26.72 3.96
N ALA A 177 -41.23 27.64 3.03
CA ALA A 177 -40.10 27.58 2.10
C ALA A 177 -38.76 27.66 2.83
N PHE A 178 -38.68 28.50 3.88
CA PHE A 178 -37.48 28.64 4.71
C PHE A 178 -37.18 27.37 5.50
N VAL A 179 -38.22 26.70 6.03
CA VAL A 179 -38.09 25.41 6.74
C VAL A 179 -37.60 24.32 5.78
N LEU A 180 -38.21 24.19 4.60
CA LEU A 180 -37.77 23.23 3.58
C LEU A 180 -36.34 23.52 3.09
N GLY A 181 -36.00 24.79 2.87
CA GLY A 181 -34.65 25.21 2.51
C GLY A 181 -33.61 24.90 3.60
N SER A 182 -33.97 25.13 4.87
CA SER A 182 -33.10 24.83 6.01
C SER A 182 -32.88 23.32 6.17
N LEU A 183 -33.94 22.51 6.03
CA LEU A 183 -33.85 21.04 6.05
C LEU A 183 -33.00 20.50 4.90
N PHE A 184 -33.13 21.08 3.70
CA PHE A 184 -32.29 20.74 2.56
C PHE A 184 -30.81 21.05 2.83
N VAL A 185 -30.49 22.26 3.31
CA VAL A 185 -29.10 22.65 3.60
C VAL A 185 -28.50 21.79 4.70
N VAL A 186 -29.20 21.65 5.84
CA VAL A 186 -28.73 20.83 6.97
C VAL A 186 -28.56 19.37 6.54
N GLY A 187 -29.55 18.81 5.84
CA GLY A 187 -29.46 17.44 5.33
C GLY A 187 -28.28 17.25 4.36
N LEU A 188 -28.01 18.24 3.50
CA LEU A 188 -26.87 18.21 2.57
C LEU A 188 -25.53 18.20 3.33
N PHE A 189 -25.40 18.94 4.43
CA PHE A 189 -24.22 18.91 5.30
C PHE A 189 -23.97 17.51 5.90
N PHE A 190 -25.02 16.88 6.42
CA PHE A 190 -24.93 15.52 6.98
C PHE A 190 -24.67 14.46 5.90
N THR A 191 -25.22 14.63 4.71
CA THR A 191 -25.05 13.73 3.56
C THR A 191 -23.61 13.78 3.03
N LEU A 192 -23.03 14.99 2.90
CA LEU A 192 -21.70 15.21 2.34
C LEU A 192 -20.55 15.15 3.36
N ASP A 193 -20.83 14.95 4.64
CA ASP A 193 -19.83 14.88 5.71
C ASP A 193 -18.91 16.11 5.78
N ILE A 194 -19.45 17.28 5.45
CA ILE A 194 -18.68 18.52 5.43
C ILE A 194 -18.51 19.00 6.86
N THR A 195 -17.30 18.80 7.42
CA THR A 195 -16.93 19.34 8.74
C THR A 195 -16.97 20.87 8.72
N ALA A 196 -17.37 21.50 9.83
CA ALA A 196 -17.43 22.96 9.98
C ALA A 196 -16.14 23.69 9.55
N SER A 197 -14.96 23.06 9.69
CA SER A 197 -13.66 23.58 9.29
C SER A 197 -13.38 23.55 7.77
N ARG A 198 -14.09 22.72 7.01
CA ARG A 198 -14.05 22.72 5.53
C ARG A 198 -15.00 23.76 4.96
N PHE A 199 -16.15 23.95 5.61
CA PHE A 199 -17.09 25.02 5.27
C PHE A 199 -16.52 26.42 5.58
N ALA A 200 -15.85 26.60 6.71
CA ALA A 200 -15.14 27.84 7.03
C ALA A 200 -14.14 28.21 5.93
N ARG A 201 -13.38 27.24 5.42
CA ARG A 201 -12.45 27.47 4.29
C ARG A 201 -13.15 27.78 2.96
N LEU A 202 -14.32 27.20 2.71
CA LEU A 202 -15.13 27.53 1.54
C LEU A 202 -15.73 28.94 1.66
N LEU A 203 -16.18 29.32 2.85
CA LEU A 203 -16.64 30.68 3.15
C LEU A 203 -15.49 31.69 3.08
N ASP A 204 -14.31 31.37 3.59
CA ASP A 204 -13.11 32.21 3.48
C ASP A 204 -12.71 32.37 2.01
N TRP A 205 -12.83 31.30 1.22
CA TRP A 205 -12.59 31.33 -0.23
C TRP A 205 -13.65 32.16 -0.98
N LEU A 206 -14.93 32.07 -0.61
CA LEU A 206 -16.02 32.86 -1.18
C LEU A 206 -15.94 34.34 -0.74
N ALA A 207 -15.57 34.60 0.51
CA ALA A 207 -15.34 35.95 1.03
C ALA A 207 -14.14 36.60 0.35
N ALA A 208 -13.09 35.82 0.03
CA ALA A 208 -11.96 36.26 -0.77
C ALA A 208 -12.34 36.59 -2.25
N GLN A 209 -13.51 36.19 -2.72
CA GLN A 209 -14.04 36.54 -4.06
C GLN A 209 -14.87 37.83 -4.09
N GLY A 210 -14.86 38.64 -3.02
CA GLY A 210 -15.24 40.06 -3.13
C GLY A 210 -16.70 40.40 -2.83
N PHE A 211 -17.32 39.71 -1.87
CA PHE A 211 -18.57 40.19 -1.26
C PHE A 211 -18.41 40.22 0.27
N THR A 212 -17.82 41.30 0.80
CA THR A 212 -18.27 41.92 2.06
C THR A 212 -17.54 43.24 2.29
N SER A 213 -18.36 44.23 2.64
CA SER A 213 -18.03 45.63 2.85
C SER A 213 -16.99 45.83 3.96
N GLU A 214 -16.13 46.81 3.70
CA GLU A 214 -15.12 47.39 4.57
C GLU A 214 -15.76 47.98 5.85
N ALA A 215 -15.49 47.40 7.02
CA ALA A 215 -15.75 48.04 8.31
C ALA A 215 -14.82 47.50 9.42
N ALA A 216 -13.88 48.37 9.82
CA ALA A 216 -13.30 48.57 11.14
C ALA A 216 -12.73 47.36 11.94
N ARG A 217 -11.39 47.33 12.09
CA ARG A 217 -10.71 46.80 13.29
C ARG A 217 -9.61 47.77 13.77
N PRO A 218 -9.40 47.91 15.10
CA PRO A 218 -8.54 48.93 15.71
C PRO A 218 -7.06 48.51 15.76
N PRO A 219 -6.11 49.44 16.00
CA PRO A 219 -4.69 49.18 15.81
C PRO A 219 -4.10 48.37 16.99
N ALA A 220 -3.37 47.31 16.65
CA ALA A 220 -2.62 46.51 17.62
C ALA A 220 -1.21 47.07 17.84
N ARG A 221 -0.82 47.07 19.11
CA ARG A 221 0.42 47.52 19.75
C ARG A 221 1.69 46.97 19.06
N GLN A 222 2.63 47.86 18.72
CA GLN A 222 3.98 47.48 18.29
C GLN A 222 4.85 47.09 19.50
N LEU A 223 5.52 45.94 19.41
CA LEU A 223 6.62 45.54 20.30
C LEU A 223 7.97 45.97 19.68
N PRO A 224 9.02 46.26 20.48
CA PRO A 224 10.28 46.79 19.97
C PRO A 224 11.13 45.73 19.28
N LEU A 225 11.73 46.11 18.14
CA LEU A 225 12.66 45.30 17.36
C LEU A 225 14.02 45.14 18.07
N PRO A 226 14.69 43.98 17.96
CA PRO A 226 16.08 43.81 18.40
C PRO A 226 17.06 44.52 17.45
N LEU A 227 18.13 45.02 18.07
CA LEU A 227 19.20 45.84 17.52
C LEU A 227 19.82 45.31 16.21
N GLU A 228 19.95 46.27 15.30
CA GLU A 228 20.48 46.16 13.94
C GLU A 228 21.99 45.85 13.94
N GLN A 229 22.36 44.66 13.46
CA GLN A 229 23.75 44.34 13.13
C GLN A 229 24.06 44.86 11.72
N LYS A 230 25.07 45.72 11.64
CA LYS A 230 25.60 46.32 10.40
C LYS A 230 25.88 45.26 9.31
N PRO A 231 25.38 45.44 8.07
CA PRO A 231 25.73 44.55 6.96
C PRO A 231 27.19 44.76 6.54
N ARG A 232 27.93 43.65 6.37
CA ARG A 232 29.14 43.61 5.55
C ARG A 232 28.77 43.94 4.09
N PRO A 233 29.63 44.63 3.33
CA PRO A 233 29.32 45.05 1.97
C PRO A 233 29.11 43.83 1.08
N ALA A 234 27.87 43.67 0.61
CA ALA A 234 27.51 42.69 -0.41
C ALA A 234 28.16 43.07 -1.74
N ALA A 235 28.88 42.11 -2.33
CA ALA A 235 29.28 42.18 -3.72
C ALA A 235 28.03 42.35 -4.62
N ARG A 236 28.16 43.17 -5.66
CA ARG A 236 27.10 43.44 -6.65
C ARG A 236 26.45 42.13 -7.13
N PRO A 237 25.11 42.08 -7.27
CA PRO A 237 24.47 40.98 -7.98
C PRO A 237 24.89 41.07 -9.44
N ALA A 238 25.56 40.03 -9.93
CA ALA A 238 25.77 39.83 -11.35
C ALA A 238 24.40 39.65 -12.03
N ALA A 239 24.25 40.27 -13.21
CA ALA A 239 23.07 40.16 -14.05
C ALA A 239 22.65 38.69 -14.27
N PRO A 240 21.35 38.40 -14.46
CA PRO A 240 20.89 37.04 -14.71
C PRO A 240 21.51 36.56 -16.02
N ALA A 241 22.49 35.68 -15.91
CA ALA A 241 23.05 34.99 -17.06
C ALA A 241 21.95 34.11 -17.66
N ARG A 242 21.71 34.27 -18.96
CA ARG A 242 20.89 33.33 -19.74
C ARG A 242 21.35 31.90 -19.42
N PRO A 243 20.44 30.93 -19.22
CA PRO A 243 20.84 29.54 -19.01
C PRO A 243 21.57 29.08 -20.28
N LYS A 244 22.89 28.97 -20.20
CA LYS A 244 23.65 28.27 -21.24
C LYS A 244 23.26 26.79 -21.14
N PRO A 245 22.97 26.10 -22.26
CA PRO A 245 22.91 24.66 -22.24
C PRO A 245 24.24 24.15 -21.67
N ARG A 246 24.18 23.38 -20.58
CA ARG A 246 25.39 22.92 -19.85
C ARG A 246 26.23 21.93 -20.64
N PHE A 247 25.72 21.44 -21.78
CA PHE A 247 26.44 20.53 -22.66
C PHE A 247 26.29 20.99 -24.11
N ALA A 248 27.41 21.32 -24.76
CA ALA A 248 27.45 21.50 -26.20
C ALA A 248 27.23 20.14 -26.90
N PRO A 249 26.60 20.10 -28.09
CA PRO A 249 26.48 18.87 -28.86
C PRO A 249 27.88 18.31 -29.16
N GLY A 250 28.25 17.19 -28.52
CA GLY A 250 29.55 16.51 -28.72
C GLY A 250 30.46 16.41 -27.48
N GLU A 251 30.13 17.06 -26.37
CA GLU A 251 30.90 16.95 -25.12
C GLU A 251 30.47 15.70 -24.33
N ARG A 252 31.41 14.85 -23.91
CA ARG A 252 31.10 13.62 -23.15
C ARG A 252 30.56 14.01 -21.77
N LEU A 253 29.32 13.61 -21.47
CA LEU A 253 28.69 13.79 -20.16
C LEU A 253 29.51 13.07 -19.10
N ARG A 254 30.22 13.81 -18.24
CA ARG A 254 30.91 13.24 -17.08
C ARG A 254 30.06 13.45 -15.84
N VAL A 255 29.52 12.37 -15.29
CA VAL A 255 28.61 12.45 -14.15
C VAL A 255 29.41 12.37 -12.84
N PRO A 256 29.28 13.35 -11.94
CA PRO A 256 29.92 13.26 -10.64
C PRO A 256 29.31 12.08 -9.87
N VAL A 257 30.15 11.14 -9.46
CA VAL A 257 29.76 10.04 -8.58
C VAL A 257 29.85 10.53 -7.15
N GLU A 258 28.70 10.65 -6.50
CA GLU A 258 28.64 10.86 -5.05
C GLU A 258 29.11 9.55 -4.40
N THR A 259 30.37 9.52 -4.00
CA THR A 259 30.85 8.49 -3.10
C THR A 259 30.31 8.82 -1.72
N VAL A 260 29.56 7.88 -1.11
CA VAL A 260 29.39 7.91 0.35
C VAL A 260 30.80 7.98 0.89
N ALA A 261 31.14 9.11 1.53
CA ALA A 261 32.45 9.36 2.10
C ALA A 261 32.91 8.07 2.76
N ASP A 262 34.02 7.49 2.26
CA ASP A 262 34.50 6.17 2.67
C ASP A 262 34.27 6.03 4.17
N GLU A 263 33.30 5.18 4.55
CA GLU A 263 32.85 5.08 5.94
C GLU A 263 34.10 4.96 6.79
N VAL A 264 34.32 5.94 7.69
CA VAL A 264 35.50 5.97 8.53
C VAL A 264 35.48 4.66 9.30
N LYS A 265 36.35 3.72 8.91
CA LYS A 265 36.50 2.44 9.60
C LYS A 265 36.94 2.78 11.02
N LEU A 266 35.99 2.79 11.95
CA LEU A 266 36.29 2.96 13.36
C LEU A 266 37.25 1.84 13.75
N LYS A 267 38.25 2.16 14.58
CA LYS A 267 39.11 1.12 15.15
C LYS A 267 38.18 0.12 15.85
N PRO A 268 38.23 -1.18 15.49
CA PRO A 268 37.30 -2.16 16.04
C PRO A 268 37.44 -2.18 17.56
N LYS A 269 36.30 -2.05 18.26
CA LYS A 269 36.25 -2.12 19.72
C LYS A 269 36.80 -3.49 20.15
N LYS A 270 37.61 -3.52 21.21
CA LYS A 270 38.20 -4.78 21.72
C LYS A 270 37.06 -5.74 22.07
N ARG A 271 36.93 -6.81 21.27
CA ARG A 271 35.85 -7.79 21.34
C ARG A 271 36.08 -8.75 22.50
N ASP A 272 35.01 -9.28 23.09
CA ASP A 272 35.12 -10.33 24.11
C ASP A 272 35.84 -11.54 23.51
N ARG A 273 36.78 -12.13 24.28
CA ARG A 273 37.56 -13.30 23.86
C ARG A 273 36.70 -14.55 23.69
N ARG A 274 35.54 -14.60 24.36
CA ARG A 274 34.56 -15.69 24.25
C ARG A 274 33.71 -15.63 22.97
N LEU A 275 33.87 -14.58 22.16
CA LEU A 275 33.16 -14.42 20.89
C LEU A 275 34.10 -14.70 19.71
N PRO A 276 33.59 -15.25 18.60
CA PRO A 276 34.40 -15.46 17.42
C PRO A 276 34.87 -14.13 16.83
N GLY A 277 36.11 -14.11 16.33
CA GLY A 277 36.69 -12.97 15.62
C GLY A 277 36.11 -12.82 14.21
N TYR A 278 36.07 -11.59 13.69
CA TYR A 278 35.58 -11.33 12.33
C TYR A 278 36.41 -12.01 11.22
N GLU A 279 37.62 -12.47 11.53
CA GLU A 279 38.49 -13.20 10.59
C GLU A 279 37.91 -14.54 10.11
N LEU A 280 36.90 -15.08 10.81
CA LEU A 280 36.18 -16.27 10.34
C LEU A 280 35.30 -15.99 9.11
N LEU A 281 34.96 -14.71 8.89
CA LEU A 281 34.15 -14.24 7.78
C LEU A 281 35.05 -13.64 6.68
N ASP A 282 34.65 -13.86 5.43
CA ASP A 282 35.38 -13.41 4.28
C ASP A 282 35.18 -11.90 4.06
N ASN A 283 36.28 -11.18 3.82
CA ASN A 283 36.24 -9.74 3.56
C ASN A 283 35.96 -9.47 2.08
N THR A 284 34.70 -9.66 1.66
CA THR A 284 34.29 -9.41 0.26
C THR A 284 33.87 -7.96 0.07
N ASP A 285 34.71 -7.17 -0.59
CA ASP A 285 34.45 -5.75 -0.88
C ASP A 285 33.49 -5.54 -2.06
N LEU A 286 32.82 -4.38 -2.05
CA LEU A 286 31.98 -3.88 -3.14
C LEU A 286 32.79 -3.71 -4.43
N ARG A 287 32.39 -4.39 -5.51
CA ARG A 287 32.93 -4.12 -6.84
C ARG A 287 32.20 -2.93 -7.46
N ARG A 288 32.87 -1.77 -7.51
CA ARG A 288 32.31 -0.55 -8.13
C ARG A 288 32.38 -0.64 -9.66
N PRO A 289 31.31 -0.31 -10.41
CA PRO A 289 31.36 -0.15 -11.87
C PRO A 289 32.36 0.94 -12.28
N ALA A 290 32.91 0.82 -13.48
CA ALA A 290 33.88 1.78 -13.99
C ALA A 290 33.19 3.12 -14.31
N GLN A 291 33.85 4.25 -14.06
CA GLN A 291 33.30 5.58 -14.35
C GLN A 291 32.78 5.72 -15.79
N LYS A 292 33.47 5.10 -16.74
CA LYS A 292 33.08 5.09 -18.15
C LYS A 292 31.69 4.47 -18.37
N GLU A 293 31.36 3.39 -17.66
CA GLU A 293 30.06 2.71 -17.77
C GLU A 293 28.93 3.59 -17.22
N ILE A 294 29.20 4.34 -16.15
CA ILE A 294 28.27 5.30 -15.54
C ILE A 294 27.98 6.45 -16.50
N ASP A 295 29.02 7.06 -17.07
CA ASP A 295 28.92 8.17 -18.02
C ASP A 295 28.18 7.75 -19.31
N GLU A 296 28.44 6.54 -19.82
CA GLU A 296 27.74 5.97 -20.99
C GLU A 296 26.24 5.75 -20.71
N THR A 297 25.91 5.18 -19.55
CA THR A 297 24.52 4.94 -19.16
C THR A 297 23.76 6.24 -18.94
N ALA A 298 24.36 7.23 -18.28
CA ALA A 298 23.76 8.55 -18.09
C ALA A 298 23.49 9.25 -19.43
N SER A 299 24.44 9.17 -20.37
CA SER A 299 24.27 9.72 -21.72
C SER A 299 23.11 9.06 -22.45
N LEU A 300 22.93 7.76 -22.28
CA LEU A 300 21.82 7.00 -22.86
C LEU A 300 20.47 7.41 -22.26
N ILE A 301 20.39 7.58 -20.93
CA ILE A 301 19.18 8.10 -20.25
C ILE A 301 18.76 9.45 -20.83
N VAL A 302 19.69 10.40 -20.93
CA VAL A 302 19.42 11.74 -21.47
C VAL A 302 18.97 11.66 -22.92
N LYS A 303 19.65 10.86 -23.75
CA LYS A 303 19.33 10.69 -25.16
C LYS A 303 17.92 10.13 -25.33
N THR A 304 17.60 9.03 -24.66
CA THR A 304 16.30 8.36 -24.77
C THR A 304 15.17 9.29 -24.32
N LEU A 305 15.29 9.95 -23.16
CA LEU A 305 14.23 10.85 -22.68
C LEU A 305 14.01 12.05 -23.61
N ARG A 306 15.09 12.57 -24.23
CA ARG A 306 14.98 13.63 -25.26
C ARG A 306 14.29 13.15 -26.54
N GLU A 307 14.52 11.92 -26.98
CA GLU A 307 13.82 11.33 -28.13
C GLU A 307 12.30 11.26 -27.90
N PHE A 308 11.86 11.06 -26.64
CA PHE A 308 10.45 11.14 -26.24
C PHE A 308 9.94 12.58 -25.97
N GLY A 309 10.72 13.60 -26.31
CA GLY A 309 10.35 15.01 -26.12
C GLY A 309 10.40 15.49 -24.67
N LEU A 310 11.11 14.78 -23.78
CA LEU A 310 11.32 15.16 -22.39
C LEU A 310 12.77 15.63 -22.18
N PRO A 311 13.04 16.94 -22.21
CA PRO A 311 14.35 17.47 -21.89
C PRO A 311 14.65 17.23 -20.41
N VAL A 312 15.76 16.54 -20.14
CA VAL A 312 16.26 16.26 -18.79
C VAL A 312 17.77 16.43 -18.75
N ASP A 313 18.30 16.65 -17.55
CA ASP A 313 19.73 16.66 -17.26
C ASP A 313 20.04 15.68 -16.11
N VAL A 314 21.23 15.06 -16.13
CA VAL A 314 21.71 14.19 -15.05
C VAL A 314 22.68 14.99 -14.18
N LEU A 315 22.31 15.21 -12.92
CA LEU A 315 23.09 16.00 -11.96
C LEU A 315 24.26 15.20 -11.35
N GLY A 316 24.05 13.91 -11.13
CA GLY A 316 24.97 13.04 -10.41
C GLY A 316 24.52 11.58 -10.44
N ALA A 317 25.35 10.69 -9.92
CA ALA A 317 25.04 9.28 -9.77
C ALA A 317 25.47 8.76 -8.39
N ARG A 318 24.61 7.97 -7.75
CA ARG A 318 24.92 7.21 -6.53
C ARG A 318 25.08 5.75 -6.90
N VAL A 319 26.26 5.19 -6.63
CA VAL A 319 26.65 3.87 -7.09
C VAL A 319 26.58 2.87 -5.94
N GLY A 320 25.59 1.98 -5.99
CA GLY A 320 25.41 0.92 -5.03
C GLY A 320 26.04 -0.41 -5.47
N PRO A 321 25.86 -1.51 -4.70
CA PRO A 321 26.30 -2.86 -5.08
C PRO A 321 25.66 -3.42 -6.35
N SER A 322 24.35 -3.20 -6.50
CA SER A 322 23.51 -3.87 -7.51
C SER A 322 22.88 -2.91 -8.52
N VAL A 323 22.73 -1.64 -8.14
CA VAL A 323 22.11 -0.60 -8.95
C VAL A 323 22.92 0.68 -8.85
N THR A 324 22.87 1.51 -9.90
CA THR A 324 23.29 2.91 -9.85
C THR A 324 22.05 3.79 -9.95
N GLN A 325 21.87 4.70 -9.01
CA GLN A 325 20.80 5.68 -9.02
C GLN A 325 21.29 6.98 -9.68
N TYR A 326 20.77 7.28 -10.86
CA TYR A 326 21.01 8.53 -11.58
C TYR A 326 20.05 9.61 -11.10
N GLN A 327 20.60 10.78 -10.77
CA GLN A 327 19.84 11.93 -10.29
C GLN A 327 19.42 12.78 -11.50
N VAL A 328 18.17 12.65 -11.92
CA VAL A 328 17.65 13.25 -13.16
C VAL A 328 16.79 14.47 -12.84
N GLU A 329 17.18 15.63 -13.31
CA GLU A 329 16.42 16.86 -13.19
C GLU A 329 15.51 17.07 -14.42
N PRO A 330 14.18 17.18 -14.23
CA PRO A 330 13.27 17.49 -15.33
C PRO A 330 13.46 18.92 -15.82
N GLY A 331 13.71 19.08 -17.12
CA GLY A 331 13.83 20.37 -17.80
C GLY A 331 12.48 21.00 -18.16
N PHE A 332 12.52 21.96 -19.08
CA PHE A 332 11.35 22.70 -19.55
C PHE A 332 11.07 22.40 -21.02
N VAL A 333 9.80 22.14 -21.35
CA VAL A 333 9.32 22.02 -22.73
C VAL A 333 8.62 23.32 -23.11
N GLU A 334 8.97 23.86 -24.27
CA GLU A 334 8.25 25.00 -24.84
C GLU A 334 6.95 24.51 -25.50
N LYS A 335 5.81 25.04 -25.07
CA LYS A 335 4.53 24.84 -25.74
C LYS A 335 3.92 26.18 -26.11
N ALA A 336 3.19 26.21 -27.24
CA ALA A 336 2.38 27.36 -27.60
C ALA A 336 1.33 27.59 -26.48
N GLY A 337 1.30 28.80 -25.92
CA GLY A 337 0.33 29.18 -24.89
C GLY A 337 -1.12 29.19 -25.43
N PRO A 338 -2.13 29.19 -24.54
CA PRO A 338 -3.52 29.30 -24.96
C PRO A 338 -3.77 30.61 -25.73
N VAL A 339 -4.54 30.53 -26.80
CA VAL A 339 -4.91 31.68 -27.63
C VAL A 339 -5.88 32.57 -26.87
N THR A 340 -5.47 33.78 -26.58
CA THR A 340 -6.33 34.80 -25.97
C THR A 340 -7.30 35.40 -27.00
N GLY A 341 -8.44 35.92 -26.55
CA GLY A 341 -9.59 36.30 -27.39
C GLY A 341 -9.28 37.16 -28.63
N HIS A 342 -8.36 38.12 -28.56
CA HIS A 342 -7.95 38.94 -29.71
C HIS A 342 -7.26 38.13 -30.81
N THR A 343 -6.35 37.24 -30.41
CA THR A 343 -5.61 36.36 -31.31
C THR A 343 -6.53 35.37 -32.05
N ALA A 344 -7.56 34.87 -31.36
CA ALA A 344 -8.57 33.98 -31.96
C ALA A 344 -9.53 34.71 -32.93
N ARG A 345 -9.79 36.00 -32.71
CA ARG A 345 -10.55 36.82 -33.66
C ARG A 345 -9.71 37.16 -34.89
N LEU A 346 -8.43 37.49 -34.69
CA LEU A 346 -7.50 37.79 -35.79
C LEU A 346 -7.36 36.60 -36.72
N LEU A 347 -7.22 35.40 -36.15
CA LEU A 347 -7.18 34.15 -36.90
C LEU A 347 -8.44 33.97 -37.78
N ARG A 348 -9.64 34.19 -37.20
CA ARG A 348 -10.90 34.06 -37.94
C ARG A 348 -11.03 35.08 -39.06
N ALA A 349 -10.58 36.31 -38.84
CA ALA A 349 -10.59 37.36 -39.86
C ALA A 349 -9.64 37.02 -41.02
N LEU A 350 -8.44 36.52 -40.73
CA LEU A 350 -7.48 36.09 -41.75
C LEU A 350 -7.98 34.88 -42.57
N GLN A 351 -8.65 33.91 -41.91
CA GLN A 351 -9.28 32.77 -42.59
C GLN A 351 -10.48 33.17 -43.47
N ALA A 352 -11.25 34.19 -43.06
CA ALA A 352 -12.32 34.75 -43.89
C ALA A 352 -11.75 35.45 -45.13
N LEU A 353 -10.69 36.25 -44.96
CA LEU A 353 -10.01 36.93 -46.07
C LEU A 353 -9.41 35.93 -47.06
N GLY A 354 -8.76 34.88 -46.58
CA GLY A 354 -8.19 33.82 -47.42
C GLY A 354 -9.25 33.08 -48.25
N ARG A 355 -10.40 32.75 -47.67
CA ARG A 355 -11.53 32.14 -48.41
C ARG A 355 -12.08 33.05 -49.50
N HIS A 356 -12.27 34.33 -49.19
CA HIS A 356 -12.78 35.30 -50.16
C HIS A 356 -11.83 35.49 -51.37
N CYS A 357 -10.52 35.42 -51.12
CA CYS A 357 -9.51 35.44 -52.18
C CYS A 357 -9.48 34.15 -53.01
N ALA A 358 -9.74 32.99 -52.41
CA ALA A 358 -9.79 31.72 -53.13
C ALA A 358 -11.02 31.60 -54.04
N GLU A 359 -12.15 32.21 -53.64
CA GLU A 359 -13.41 32.16 -54.40
C GLU A 359 -13.47 33.16 -55.58
N ASN A 360 -12.59 34.17 -55.62
CA ASN A 360 -12.61 35.23 -56.63
C ASN A 360 -11.26 35.38 -57.35
N GLU A 361 -11.11 34.75 -58.52
CA GLU A 361 -9.86 34.67 -59.29
C GLU A 361 -9.32 36.00 -59.84
N ALA A 362 -10.09 37.10 -59.79
CA ALA A 362 -9.73 38.39 -60.41
C ALA A 362 -9.84 39.60 -59.46
N LEU A 363 -9.46 39.44 -58.18
CA LEU A 363 -9.44 40.55 -57.23
C LEU A 363 -8.26 41.50 -57.50
N THR A 364 -8.57 42.79 -57.69
CA THR A 364 -7.54 43.86 -57.74
C THR A 364 -7.09 44.23 -56.32
N GLU A 365 -5.84 44.68 -56.15
CA GLU A 365 -5.28 45.12 -54.85
C GLU A 365 -6.20 46.10 -54.11
N LYS A 366 -6.86 46.99 -54.85
CA LYS A 366 -7.81 47.96 -54.32
C LYS A 366 -9.09 47.30 -53.76
N ALA A 367 -9.64 46.30 -54.44
CA ALA A 367 -10.84 45.59 -54.00
C ALA A 367 -10.58 44.73 -52.75
N LEU A 368 -9.36 44.20 -52.63
CA LEU A 368 -8.92 43.40 -51.47
C LEU A 368 -8.73 44.28 -50.22
N ILE A 369 -8.15 45.47 -50.41
CA ILE A 369 -8.04 46.49 -49.36
C ILE A 369 -9.44 47.00 -48.96
N GLU A 370 -10.32 47.28 -49.92
CA GLU A 370 -11.70 47.69 -49.65
C GLU A 370 -12.48 46.58 -48.91
N TYR A 371 -12.35 45.31 -49.28
CA TYR A 371 -12.99 44.20 -48.57
C TYR A 371 -12.49 44.08 -47.11
N ALA A 372 -11.18 44.15 -46.90
CA ALA A 372 -10.59 44.13 -45.56
C ALA A 372 -11.03 45.31 -44.67
N LEU A 373 -11.36 46.46 -45.28
CA LEU A 373 -11.79 47.70 -44.62
C LEU A 373 -13.31 47.79 -44.43
N HIS A 374 -14.10 47.32 -45.40
CA HIS A 374 -15.55 47.50 -45.47
C HIS A 374 -16.31 46.45 -44.64
N GLU A 375 -15.76 45.24 -44.57
CA GLU A 375 -16.12 44.27 -43.55
C GLU A 375 -15.18 44.52 -42.36
N ALA A 376 -15.67 45.13 -41.28
CA ALA A 376 -14.90 45.55 -40.10
C ALA A 376 -14.19 44.41 -39.32
N HIS A 377 -13.99 43.24 -39.93
CA HIS A 377 -13.57 41.98 -39.33
C HIS A 377 -12.10 41.94 -38.92
N LEU A 378 -11.16 42.52 -39.67
CA LEU A 378 -9.73 42.51 -39.30
C LEU A 378 -9.40 43.52 -38.19
N PHE A 379 -10.06 44.68 -38.25
CA PHE A 379 -9.89 45.80 -37.31
C PHE A 379 -10.53 45.52 -35.95
N SER A 380 -11.77 45.01 -35.93
CA SER A 380 -12.44 44.52 -34.72
C SER A 380 -11.71 43.35 -34.08
N ALA A 381 -11.10 42.48 -34.90
CA ALA A 381 -10.35 41.34 -34.43
C ALA A 381 -9.07 41.70 -33.67
N LEU A 382 -8.42 42.80 -34.03
CA LEU A 382 -7.25 43.34 -33.34
C LEU A 382 -7.58 44.06 -32.02
N GLY A 383 -8.87 44.21 -31.68
CA GLY A 383 -9.32 44.81 -30.43
C GLY A 383 -9.50 46.33 -30.47
N TYR A 384 -9.54 46.92 -31.66
CA TYR A 384 -9.84 48.34 -31.83
C TYR A 384 -11.34 48.47 -32.10
N GLU A 385 -12.07 49.11 -31.17
CA GLU A 385 -13.44 49.55 -31.41
C GLU A 385 -13.36 50.76 -32.34
N THR A 386 -14.00 50.68 -33.50
CA THR A 386 -14.11 51.78 -34.47
C THR A 386 -15.04 52.86 -33.92
N GLU A 387 -14.65 53.54 -32.85
CA GLU A 387 -15.27 54.78 -32.40
C GLU A 387 -14.55 55.96 -33.06
N ALA A 388 -15.15 56.43 -34.15
CA ALA A 388 -15.21 57.78 -34.69
C ALA A 388 -13.96 58.67 -34.91
N GLU A 389 -12.74 58.38 -34.44
CA GLU A 389 -11.56 59.26 -34.68
C GLU A 389 -10.23 58.55 -35.00
N GLU A 390 -10.27 57.31 -35.49
CA GLU A 390 -9.10 56.66 -36.10
C GLU A 390 -9.21 56.73 -37.63
N TYR A 391 -8.39 57.56 -38.29
CA TYR A 391 -8.43 57.72 -39.74
C TYR A 391 -7.53 56.68 -40.42
N VAL A 392 -8.09 55.95 -41.39
CA VAL A 392 -7.36 55.05 -42.26
C VAL A 392 -6.66 55.88 -43.34
N GLU A 393 -5.33 55.94 -43.29
CA GLU A 393 -4.55 56.55 -44.38
C GLU A 393 -4.21 55.45 -45.39
N GLN A 394 -4.79 55.55 -46.59
CA GLN A 394 -4.56 54.60 -47.67
C GLN A 394 -3.44 55.13 -48.57
N ASN A 395 -2.32 54.41 -48.63
CA ASN A 395 -1.31 54.62 -49.67
C ASN A 395 -1.40 53.46 -50.67
N ARG A 396 -0.83 53.60 -51.88
CA ARG A 396 -1.12 52.70 -53.02
C ARG A 396 -1.07 51.19 -52.69
N ASN A 397 -0.22 50.75 -51.74
CA ASN A 397 -0.03 49.34 -51.37
C ASN A 397 -0.11 49.05 -49.86
N ALA A 398 -0.51 50.02 -49.02
CA ALA A 398 -0.48 49.87 -47.56
C ALA A 398 -1.62 50.60 -46.86
N VAL A 399 -2.15 49.97 -45.80
CA VAL A 399 -3.19 50.52 -44.93
C VAL A 399 -2.57 50.86 -43.58
N PHE A 400 -2.62 52.14 -43.21
CA PHE A 400 -2.10 52.64 -41.94
C PHE A 400 -3.25 52.94 -40.98
N LEU A 401 -3.25 52.26 -39.83
CA LEU A 401 -4.10 52.64 -38.70
C LEU A 401 -3.36 53.65 -37.85
N ARG A 402 -3.94 54.83 -37.67
CA ARG A 402 -3.40 55.85 -36.76
C ARG A 402 -4.38 56.09 -35.62
N ASN A 403 -3.85 56.22 -34.40
CA ASN A 403 -4.67 56.68 -33.28
C ASN A 403 -5.06 58.16 -33.44
N ALA A 404 -5.96 58.66 -32.59
CA ALA A 404 -6.42 60.06 -32.56
C ALA A 404 -5.29 61.12 -32.41
N LYS A 405 -4.05 60.72 -32.10
CA LYS A 405 -2.86 61.58 -32.05
C LYS A 405 -1.97 61.50 -33.31
N GLY A 406 -2.44 60.85 -34.36
CA GLY A 406 -1.72 60.67 -35.64
C GLY A 406 -0.60 59.61 -35.62
N ARG A 407 -0.48 58.80 -34.56
CA ARG A 407 0.56 57.77 -34.46
C ARG A 407 0.10 56.46 -35.07
N THR A 408 0.89 55.91 -35.99
CA THR A 408 0.65 54.61 -36.62
C THR A 408 0.72 53.48 -35.59
N LEU A 409 -0.33 52.66 -35.51
CA LEU A 409 -0.48 51.54 -34.58
C LEU A 409 -0.21 50.19 -35.28
N VAL A 410 -0.74 50.03 -36.49
CA VAL A 410 -0.64 48.79 -37.29
C VAL A 410 -0.51 49.17 -38.76
N ILE A 411 0.34 48.43 -39.47
CA ILE A 411 0.52 48.54 -40.93
C ILE A 411 0.15 47.18 -41.53
N VAL A 412 -0.76 47.22 -42.50
CA VAL A 412 -1.09 46.07 -43.35
C VAL A 412 -0.61 46.41 -44.76
N GLU A 413 0.41 45.70 -45.24
CA GLU A 413 1.02 45.93 -46.54
C GLU A 413 0.76 44.73 -47.46
N PHE A 414 0.31 45.01 -48.69
CA PHE A 414 0.06 44.00 -49.72
C PHE A 414 1.18 44.06 -50.75
N ARG A 415 1.95 42.97 -50.90
CA ARG A 415 3.12 42.94 -51.80
C ARG A 415 2.97 41.92 -52.93
N ARG A 416 3.46 42.28 -54.13
CA ARG A 416 3.75 41.33 -55.22
C ARG A 416 5.21 40.87 -55.12
N PRO A 417 5.53 39.60 -55.44
CA PRO A 417 6.90 39.12 -55.42
C PRO A 417 7.73 39.81 -56.51
N GLY A 418 8.90 40.35 -56.15
CA GLY A 418 9.95 40.77 -57.10
C GLY A 418 9.94 42.23 -57.58
N ARG A 419 9.22 43.16 -56.95
CA ARG A 419 9.39 44.61 -57.21
C ARG A 419 10.10 45.29 -56.03
N ASP A 420 11.38 45.59 -56.21
CA ASP A 420 12.09 46.53 -55.34
C ASP A 420 11.64 47.97 -55.63
N LEU A 421 11.73 48.80 -54.60
CA LEU A 421 11.30 50.20 -54.57
C LEU A 421 11.87 51.01 -55.75
N GLY A 422 11.06 51.18 -56.79
CA GLY A 422 11.29 52.16 -57.84
C GLY A 422 11.07 53.58 -57.32
N GLY A 423 12.17 54.24 -56.94
CA GLY A 423 12.39 55.70 -56.92
C GLY A 423 11.19 56.60 -56.62
N GLY A 424 11.02 57.00 -55.36
CA GLY A 424 10.02 57.99 -54.97
C GLY A 424 9.98 58.36 -53.49
N GLY A 425 11.11 58.80 -52.93
CA GLY A 425 11.14 59.75 -51.80
C GLY A 425 10.64 59.30 -50.42
N ARG A 426 11.42 58.46 -49.72
CA ARG A 426 11.91 58.62 -48.33
C ARG A 426 12.70 57.35 -47.96
N GLN A 427 14.01 57.50 -47.80
CA GLN A 427 14.90 56.44 -47.31
C GLN A 427 14.41 55.93 -45.95
N TRP A 428 14.16 54.63 -45.87
CA TRP A 428 14.14 53.89 -44.60
C TRP A 428 15.45 53.09 -44.59
N GLU A 429 16.42 53.56 -43.82
CA GLU A 429 17.74 52.94 -43.71
C GLU A 429 17.65 51.62 -42.91
N GLU A 430 18.24 50.59 -43.53
CA GLU A 430 18.71 49.31 -42.98
C GLU A 430 17.72 48.12 -42.90
N ASP A 431 17.67 47.38 -44.01
CA ASP A 431 17.29 45.96 -44.15
C ASP A 431 18.36 45.04 -43.50
N PRO A 432 18.03 43.84 -42.97
CA PRO A 432 17.69 42.72 -43.86
C PRO A 432 16.68 41.68 -43.32
N LEU A 433 16.02 40.95 -44.24
CA LEU A 433 15.86 39.48 -44.16
C LEU A 433 15.46 38.87 -45.54
N PRO A 434 16.20 37.87 -46.06
CA PRO A 434 15.93 37.23 -47.36
C PRO A 434 15.28 35.81 -47.28
N GLU A 435 14.60 35.47 -48.38
CA GLU A 435 14.41 34.16 -49.08
C GLU A 435 13.83 32.90 -48.37
N VAL A 436 12.63 32.45 -48.82
CA VAL A 436 12.28 31.19 -49.54
C VAL A 436 10.73 31.06 -49.55
N GLY A 437 10.15 30.53 -50.64
CA GLY A 437 8.77 30.82 -51.09
C GLY A 437 7.76 29.67 -51.13
N ALA A 438 6.52 30.06 -51.43
CA ALA A 438 5.42 29.24 -51.95
C ALA A 438 4.37 30.19 -52.58
N GLN A 439 3.71 29.75 -53.65
CA GLN A 439 3.08 30.61 -54.66
C GLN A 439 1.58 30.33 -54.75
N CYS A 440 0.74 31.35 -54.59
CA CYS A 440 -0.65 31.32 -55.04
C CYS A 440 -1.15 32.75 -55.28
N ASN A 441 -1.47 33.07 -56.55
CA ASN A 441 -1.90 34.38 -57.04
C ASN A 441 -1.03 35.62 -56.66
N GLY A 442 0.19 35.40 -56.16
CA GLY A 442 1.25 36.42 -56.12
C GLY A 442 1.06 37.55 -55.12
N GLN A 443 0.31 37.37 -54.02
CA GLN A 443 0.10 38.41 -53.00
C GLN A 443 0.41 37.91 -51.58
N GLU A 444 1.26 38.66 -50.86
CA GLU A 444 1.59 38.41 -49.44
C GLU A 444 0.93 39.45 -48.53
N LEU A 445 0.42 39.00 -47.37
CA LEU A 445 -0.09 39.87 -46.31
C LEU A 445 0.92 39.95 -45.16
N TRP A 446 1.39 41.16 -44.87
CA TRP A 446 2.30 41.43 -43.76
C TRP A 446 1.58 42.24 -42.68
N VAL A 447 1.61 41.76 -41.43
CA VAL A 447 1.05 42.46 -40.27
C VAL A 447 2.18 42.84 -39.33
N CYS A 448 2.44 44.14 -39.18
CA CYS A 448 3.52 44.66 -38.34
C CYS A 448 2.98 45.50 -37.17
N ARG A 449 3.56 45.33 -35.97
CA ARG A 449 3.27 46.18 -34.80
C ARG A 449 4.24 47.36 -34.75
N PHE A 450 3.72 48.55 -34.47
CA PHE A 450 4.55 49.73 -34.23
C PHE A 450 4.64 50.03 -32.72
N ASP A 451 5.84 49.98 -32.13
CA ASP A 451 6.08 50.29 -30.70
C ASP A 451 6.39 51.78 -30.46
N GLY A 452 5.77 52.66 -31.25
CA GLY A 452 5.89 54.11 -31.09
C GLY A 452 7.26 54.75 -31.41
N LYS A 453 8.31 53.98 -31.71
CA LYS A 453 9.63 54.49 -32.14
C LYS A 453 10.22 53.82 -33.39
N ARG A 454 10.00 52.52 -33.59
CA ARG A 454 10.42 51.73 -34.77
C ARG A 454 9.37 50.64 -35.06
N MET A 455 9.35 50.12 -36.29
CA MET A 455 8.66 48.85 -36.57
C MET A 455 9.36 47.74 -35.78
N ALA A 456 8.60 46.75 -35.30
CA ALA A 456 9.20 45.55 -34.72
C ALA A 456 10.16 44.88 -35.73
N ASP A 457 11.31 44.40 -35.24
CA ASP A 457 12.36 43.79 -36.09
C ASP A 457 11.87 42.53 -36.85
N GLU A 458 10.75 41.93 -36.41
CA GLU A 458 10.06 40.83 -37.11
C GLU A 458 8.55 41.16 -37.26
N PRO A 459 7.91 40.81 -38.39
CA PRO A 459 6.46 40.93 -38.56
C PRO A 459 5.71 40.06 -37.52
N LEU A 460 4.58 40.56 -37.00
CA LEU A 460 3.74 39.80 -36.05
C LEU A 460 3.20 38.51 -36.68
N ALA A 461 2.96 38.53 -37.99
CA ALA A 461 2.56 37.38 -38.79
C ALA A 461 2.90 37.62 -40.27
N ARG A 462 3.43 36.59 -40.93
CA ARG A 462 3.57 36.49 -42.39
C ARG A 462 2.66 35.36 -42.85
N VAL A 463 1.68 35.67 -43.68
CA VAL A 463 0.67 34.69 -44.12
C VAL A 463 0.49 34.80 -45.62
N THR A 464 0.66 33.69 -46.34
CA THR A 464 0.20 33.55 -47.73
C THR A 464 -1.31 33.30 -47.69
N LEU A 465 -2.06 34.10 -48.45
CA LEU A 465 -3.53 34.09 -48.38
C LEU A 465 -4.16 32.72 -48.75
N ALA A 466 -3.46 31.89 -49.52
CA ALA A 466 -3.86 30.51 -49.81
C ALA A 466 -3.67 29.54 -48.62
N GLU A 467 -2.59 29.66 -47.84
CA GLU A 467 -2.33 28.81 -46.66
C GLU A 467 -3.26 29.13 -45.48
N ALA A 468 -3.79 30.36 -45.42
CA ALA A 468 -4.80 30.75 -44.44
C ALA A 468 -6.14 30.01 -44.64
N GLY A 469 -6.44 29.57 -45.87
CA GLY A 469 -7.64 28.79 -46.19
C GLY A 469 -7.55 27.31 -45.85
N GLU A 470 -6.34 26.72 -45.90
CA GLU A 470 -6.09 25.29 -45.69
C GLU A 470 -5.41 24.93 -44.36
N SER A 471 -4.70 25.84 -43.69
CA SER A 471 -3.90 25.47 -42.52
C SER A 471 -4.70 25.35 -41.20
N ASP A 472 -4.43 24.27 -40.47
CA ASP A 472 -4.95 24.00 -39.14
C ASP A 472 -4.71 25.18 -38.19
N ALA A 473 -5.73 25.56 -37.43
CA ALA A 473 -5.66 26.63 -36.42
C ALA A 473 -4.41 26.52 -35.51
N ARG A 474 -3.91 25.29 -35.25
CA ARG A 474 -2.70 25.00 -34.46
C ARG A 474 -1.41 25.63 -35.03
N THR A 475 -1.27 25.70 -36.35
CA THR A 475 -0.08 26.28 -37.01
C THR A 475 -0.01 27.78 -36.76
N VAL A 476 -1.15 28.46 -36.92
CA VAL A 476 -1.27 29.89 -36.65
C VAL A 476 -1.26 30.22 -35.15
N GLN A 477 -1.75 29.30 -34.29
CA GLN A 477 -1.57 29.39 -32.83
C GLN A 477 -0.10 29.38 -32.42
N GLY A 478 0.73 28.57 -33.06
CA GLY A 478 2.18 28.51 -32.83
C GLY A 478 2.90 29.83 -33.15
N TRP A 479 2.38 30.58 -34.13
CA TRP A 479 2.93 31.87 -34.54
C TRP A 479 2.54 33.02 -33.62
N LEU A 480 1.29 33.03 -33.12
CA LEU A 480 0.76 34.16 -32.35
C LEU A 480 0.79 33.97 -30.82
N GLY A 481 0.91 32.73 -30.33
CA GLY A 481 0.97 32.44 -28.89
C GLY A 481 2.34 32.76 -28.30
N LYS A 482 2.40 33.49 -27.19
CA LYS A 482 3.65 33.60 -26.40
C LYS A 482 4.13 32.19 -26.06
N LYS A 483 5.35 31.83 -26.47
CA LYS A 483 5.99 30.56 -26.06
C LYS A 483 6.03 30.53 -24.53
N GLN A 484 5.30 29.59 -23.93
CA GLN A 484 5.32 29.37 -22.49
C GLN A 484 6.15 28.13 -22.19
N GLN A 485 7.05 28.26 -21.22
CA GLN A 485 7.87 27.15 -20.75
C GLN A 485 7.13 26.38 -19.67
N TRP A 486 6.90 25.09 -19.92
CA TRP A 486 6.27 24.19 -18.98
C TRP A 486 7.33 23.24 -18.44
N LYS A 487 7.47 23.16 -17.10
CA LYS A 487 8.34 22.15 -16.50
C LYS A 487 7.79 20.76 -16.82
N VAL A 488 8.68 19.85 -17.23
CA VAL A 488 8.31 18.45 -17.47
C VAL A 488 7.65 17.89 -16.22
N ARG A 489 6.45 17.30 -16.39
CA ARG A 489 5.75 16.70 -15.27
C ARG A 489 6.42 15.39 -14.92
N VAL A 490 6.72 15.20 -13.64
CA VAL A 490 7.37 13.99 -13.10
C VAL A 490 6.64 12.71 -13.53
N ALA A 491 5.30 12.74 -13.57
CA ALA A 491 4.48 11.62 -14.02
C ALA A 491 4.80 11.15 -15.46
N GLN A 492 5.20 12.06 -16.35
CA GLN A 492 5.56 11.72 -17.73
C GLN A 492 6.86 10.91 -17.82
N ILE A 493 7.81 11.16 -16.91
CA ILE A 493 9.05 10.37 -16.82
C ILE A 493 8.71 8.98 -16.26
N ALA A 494 7.85 8.90 -15.25
CA ALA A 494 7.43 7.64 -14.64
C ALA A 494 6.69 6.71 -15.64
N THR A 495 5.92 7.25 -16.58
CA THR A 495 5.22 6.45 -17.61
C THR A 495 6.15 5.83 -18.64
N LEU A 496 7.36 6.37 -18.86
CA LEU A 496 8.33 5.86 -19.83
C LEU A 496 9.27 4.80 -19.23
N LYS A 497 8.91 4.23 -18.07
CA LYS A 497 9.75 3.25 -17.36
C LYS A 497 10.14 2.06 -18.25
N ASP A 498 9.19 1.46 -18.95
CA ASP A 498 9.42 0.25 -19.73
C ASP A 498 10.21 0.54 -21.02
N ASP A 499 9.94 1.68 -21.66
CA ASP A 499 10.71 2.16 -22.83
C ASP A 499 12.16 2.48 -22.46
N LEU A 500 12.37 3.11 -21.29
CA LEU A 500 13.70 3.40 -20.77
C LEU A 500 14.44 2.10 -20.40
N ALA A 501 13.76 1.12 -19.81
CA ALA A 501 14.34 -0.18 -19.52
C ALA A 501 14.80 -0.88 -20.81
N LEU A 502 13.99 -0.84 -21.87
CA LEU A 502 14.33 -1.37 -23.18
C LEU A 502 15.55 -0.67 -23.78
N ALA A 503 15.58 0.66 -23.78
CA ALA A 503 16.68 1.45 -24.32
C ALA A 503 18.01 1.18 -23.59
N LEU A 504 17.96 1.02 -22.27
CA LEU A 504 19.12 0.72 -21.43
C LEU A 504 19.53 -0.76 -21.45
N SER A 505 18.81 -1.62 -22.17
CA SER A 505 18.99 -3.08 -22.15
C SER A 505 18.94 -3.65 -20.71
N ALA A 506 18.07 -3.09 -19.88
CA ALA A 506 17.85 -3.50 -18.49
C ALA A 506 16.58 -4.34 -18.38
N ASN A 507 16.60 -5.40 -17.56
CA ASN A 507 15.42 -6.26 -17.36
C ASN A 507 14.26 -5.49 -16.72
N THR A 508 14.55 -4.70 -15.69
CA THR A 508 13.60 -3.83 -14.99
C THR A 508 14.32 -2.57 -14.52
N LEU A 509 13.56 -1.49 -14.39
CA LEU A 509 14.06 -0.20 -13.89
C LEU A 509 13.13 0.32 -12.79
N ARG A 510 13.69 0.97 -11.77
CA ARG A 510 12.91 1.64 -10.72
C ARG A 510 13.09 3.15 -10.85
N ILE A 511 11.97 3.87 -10.93
CA ILE A 511 11.94 5.34 -10.95
C ILE A 511 11.38 5.81 -9.62
N GLU A 512 12.20 6.48 -8.82
CA GLU A 512 11.84 7.10 -7.55
C GLU A 512 11.54 8.59 -7.80
N ALA A 513 10.26 8.97 -7.66
CA ALA A 513 9.77 10.23 -8.20
C ALA A 513 8.74 10.91 -7.28
N PRO A 514 9.06 12.07 -6.65
CA PRO A 514 10.40 12.63 -6.45
C PRO A 514 11.18 11.86 -5.37
N VAL A 515 12.52 11.99 -5.37
CA VAL A 515 13.33 11.50 -4.25
C VAL A 515 13.03 12.34 -3.00
N PRO A 516 12.73 11.74 -1.83
CA PRO A 516 12.37 12.48 -0.62
C PRO A 516 13.39 13.57 -0.26
N GLY A 517 12.91 14.80 -0.08
CA GLY A 517 13.74 15.96 0.27
C GLY A 517 14.60 16.52 -0.87
N GLN A 518 14.45 16.02 -2.10
CA GLN A 518 15.27 16.41 -3.25
C GLN A 518 14.41 16.89 -4.44
N SER A 519 14.99 17.73 -5.31
CA SER A 519 14.31 18.32 -6.48
C SER A 519 14.47 17.52 -7.78
N TYR A 520 15.04 16.31 -7.71
CA TYR A 520 15.30 15.43 -8.85
C TYR A 520 14.52 14.11 -8.77
N VAL A 521 14.47 13.41 -9.89
CA VAL A 521 13.92 12.06 -10.05
C VAL A 521 15.07 11.06 -10.01
N GLY A 522 14.98 10.03 -9.17
CA GLY A 522 15.98 8.97 -9.10
C GLY A 522 15.66 7.86 -10.10
N ILE A 523 16.55 7.61 -11.05
CA ILE A 523 16.44 6.49 -12.00
C ILE A 523 17.45 5.42 -11.59
N GLU A 524 16.98 4.32 -11.02
CA GLU A 524 17.83 3.20 -10.57
C GLU A 524 18.01 2.18 -11.68
N VAL A 525 19.22 2.14 -12.25
CA VAL A 525 19.59 1.22 -13.33
C VAL A 525 20.39 0.05 -12.75
N PRO A 526 20.01 -1.20 -13.03
CA PRO A 526 20.74 -2.37 -12.57
C PRO A 526 22.12 -2.50 -13.20
N HIS A 527 23.07 -3.01 -12.42
CA HIS A 527 24.38 -3.39 -12.93
C HIS A 527 24.30 -4.66 -13.76
N ARG A 528 25.13 -4.75 -14.80
CA ARG A 528 25.29 -6.00 -15.59
C ARG A 528 25.83 -7.16 -14.74
N ARG A 529 26.62 -6.86 -13.71
CA ARG A 529 27.14 -7.82 -12.72
C ARG A 529 26.96 -7.22 -11.33
N THR A 530 26.11 -7.85 -10.52
CA THR A 530 25.88 -7.42 -9.14
C THR A 530 27.08 -7.79 -8.24
N SER A 531 27.38 -6.94 -7.27
CA SER A 531 28.37 -7.24 -6.24
C SER A 531 27.77 -8.08 -5.13
N ILE A 532 28.54 -9.05 -4.63
CA ILE A 532 28.22 -9.76 -3.39
C ILE A 532 28.55 -8.82 -2.23
N VAL A 533 27.65 -8.71 -1.25
CA VAL A 533 27.87 -7.94 -0.02
C VAL A 533 28.17 -8.93 1.10
N GLY A 534 29.42 -9.02 1.55
CA GLY A 534 29.76 -9.89 2.69
C GLY A 534 29.22 -9.34 4.02
N VAL A 535 28.97 -10.21 5.00
CA VAL A 535 28.54 -9.80 6.35
C VAL A 535 29.63 -9.01 7.08
N ARG A 536 30.90 -9.43 6.99
CA ARG A 536 32.02 -8.80 7.71
C ARG A 536 32.17 -7.29 7.45
N PRO A 537 32.24 -6.81 6.18
CA PRO A 537 32.35 -5.37 5.91
C PRO A 537 31.22 -4.54 6.52
N VAL A 538 30.02 -5.10 6.65
CA VAL A 538 28.86 -4.41 7.25
C VAL A 538 28.95 -4.44 8.78
N MET A 539 29.39 -5.55 9.38
CA MET A 539 29.62 -5.63 10.83
C MET A 539 30.76 -4.73 11.32
N GLU A 540 31.81 -4.55 10.52
CA GLU A 540 32.93 -3.66 10.82
C GLU A 540 32.59 -2.18 10.61
N ALA A 541 31.49 -1.87 9.90
CA ALA A 541 31.07 -0.51 9.62
C ALA A 541 30.61 0.24 10.88
N GLU A 542 30.77 1.56 10.86
CA GLU A 542 30.37 2.44 11.97
C GLU A 542 28.86 2.33 12.28
N SER A 543 28.02 2.17 11.26
CA SER A 543 26.56 2.03 11.42
C SER A 543 26.20 0.81 12.27
N PHE A 544 26.94 -0.30 12.15
CA PHE A 544 26.75 -1.49 12.96
C PHE A 544 27.36 -1.35 14.35
N GLN A 545 28.61 -0.88 14.43
CA GLN A 545 29.36 -0.74 15.69
C GLN A 545 28.68 0.24 16.66
N LYS A 546 28.02 1.28 16.15
CA LYS A 546 27.24 2.24 16.96
C LYS A 546 26.02 1.62 17.64
N ILE A 547 25.39 0.61 17.04
CA ILE A 547 24.22 -0.04 17.63
C ILE A 547 24.62 -0.71 18.96
N ASN A 548 25.77 -1.43 18.98
CA ASN A 548 26.36 -2.05 20.16
C ASN A 548 25.32 -2.78 21.06
N LYS A 549 24.43 -3.56 20.44
CA LYS A 549 23.40 -4.35 21.13
C LYS A 549 23.52 -5.84 20.79
N PRO A 550 23.08 -6.72 21.71
CA PRO A 550 23.07 -8.18 21.52
C PRO A 550 22.42 -8.62 20.19
N LEU A 551 21.25 -8.06 19.88
CA LEU A 551 20.47 -8.47 18.71
C LEU A 551 20.70 -7.60 17.47
N ALA A 552 21.88 -6.98 17.37
CA ALA A 552 22.28 -6.23 16.18
C ALA A 552 22.50 -7.18 14.99
N ILE A 553 21.91 -6.84 13.85
CA ILE A 553 21.94 -7.60 12.60
C ILE A 553 22.43 -6.72 11.45
N ALA A 554 23.32 -7.26 10.62
CA ALA A 554 23.83 -6.60 9.43
C ALA A 554 22.87 -6.91 8.28
N LEU A 555 22.11 -5.91 7.83
CA LEU A 555 21.12 -6.11 6.77
C LEU A 555 21.80 -6.14 5.40
N GLY A 556 22.72 -5.22 5.14
CA GLY A 556 23.35 -5.11 3.83
C GLY A 556 23.86 -3.72 3.54
N ARG A 557 23.76 -3.32 2.27
CA ARG A 557 24.12 -1.97 1.81
C ARG A 557 23.00 -1.31 1.02
N ASP A 558 22.86 0.00 1.16
CA ASP A 558 21.85 0.77 0.44
C ASP A 558 22.22 1.05 -1.03
N VAL A 559 21.36 1.77 -1.75
CA VAL A 559 21.57 2.19 -3.16
C VAL A 559 22.78 3.12 -3.35
N SER A 560 23.31 3.70 -2.26
CA SER A 560 24.52 4.54 -2.27
C SER A 560 25.77 3.74 -1.88
N GLY A 561 25.61 2.49 -1.46
CA GLY A 561 26.68 1.63 -0.96
C GLY A 561 26.98 1.78 0.54
N GLY A 562 26.22 2.60 1.29
CA GLY A 562 26.36 2.75 2.74
C GLY A 562 25.94 1.48 3.49
N ALA A 563 26.62 1.14 4.58
CA ALA A 563 26.30 -0.04 5.38
C ALA A 563 25.04 0.19 6.22
N VAL A 564 24.07 -0.73 6.10
CA VAL A 564 22.80 -0.66 6.83
C VAL A 564 22.72 -1.82 7.82
N ALA A 565 22.52 -1.44 9.09
CA ALA A 565 22.39 -2.35 10.22
C ALA A 565 21.10 -2.04 10.99
N ALA A 566 20.61 -3.04 11.72
CA ALA A 566 19.36 -3.00 12.47
C ALA A 566 19.50 -3.72 13.81
N ASP A 567 18.55 -3.49 14.72
CA ASP A 567 18.46 -4.19 16.01
C ASP A 567 17.11 -4.90 16.11
N LEU A 568 17.12 -6.23 16.26
CA LEU A 568 15.90 -7.00 16.49
C LEU A 568 15.29 -6.71 17.87
N GLY A 569 16.06 -6.15 18.81
CA GLY A 569 15.54 -5.70 20.10
C GLY A 569 14.60 -4.50 19.99
N SER A 570 14.95 -3.51 19.16
CA SER A 570 14.09 -2.35 18.87
C SER A 570 12.94 -2.70 17.93
N MET A 571 13.16 -3.64 17.02
CA MET A 571 12.18 -4.20 16.07
C MET A 571 11.82 -5.63 16.47
N PRO A 572 10.99 -5.83 17.51
CA PRO A 572 10.93 -7.09 18.25
C PRO A 572 10.61 -8.32 17.40
N HIS A 573 9.87 -8.12 16.31
CA HIS A 573 9.47 -9.17 15.39
C HIS A 573 9.68 -8.72 13.94
N LEU A 574 10.24 -9.61 13.13
CA LEU A 574 10.62 -9.37 11.75
C LEU A 574 9.89 -10.35 10.83
N LEU A 575 9.20 -9.82 9.82
CA LEU A 575 8.58 -10.61 8.75
C LEU A 575 9.45 -10.53 7.49
N ILE A 576 9.82 -11.68 6.92
CA ILE A 576 10.63 -11.78 5.70
C ILE A 576 9.83 -12.50 4.63
N ALA A 577 9.68 -11.94 3.43
CA ALA A 577 8.95 -12.61 2.37
C ALA A 577 9.56 -12.38 0.99
N GLY A 578 9.40 -13.35 0.10
CA GLY A 578 9.88 -13.27 -1.28
C GLY A 578 9.90 -14.64 -1.96
N THR A 579 9.95 -14.67 -3.29
CA THR A 579 9.88 -15.93 -4.03
C THR A 579 11.16 -16.77 -3.89
N THR A 580 11.12 -18.03 -4.33
CA THR A 580 12.30 -18.91 -4.33
C THR A 580 13.46 -18.29 -5.12
N GLY A 581 14.68 -18.36 -4.58
CA GLY A 581 15.88 -17.80 -5.23
C GLY A 581 16.01 -16.27 -5.13
N SER A 582 15.08 -15.58 -4.47
CA SER A 582 15.11 -14.12 -4.33
C SER A 582 16.16 -13.62 -3.31
N GLY A 583 16.55 -14.45 -2.33
CA GLY A 583 17.51 -14.10 -1.27
C GLY A 583 17.00 -14.31 0.16
N LYS A 584 15.74 -14.73 0.35
CA LYS A 584 15.10 -14.98 1.65
C LYS A 584 15.95 -15.84 2.60
N SER A 585 16.36 -17.03 2.17
CA SER A 585 17.10 -17.98 3.01
C SER A 585 18.52 -17.50 3.36
N VAL A 586 19.18 -16.84 2.40
CA VAL A 586 20.50 -16.21 2.59
C VAL A 586 20.41 -15.11 3.65
N CYS A 587 19.33 -14.32 3.63
CA CYS A 587 19.09 -13.28 4.63
C CYS A 587 18.91 -13.85 6.04
N ILE A 588 18.11 -14.92 6.19
CA ILE A 588 17.95 -15.60 7.48
C ILE A 588 19.31 -16.13 7.98
N THR A 589 20.07 -16.75 7.09
CA THR A 589 21.42 -17.26 7.37
C THR A 589 22.36 -16.15 7.82
N ALA A 590 22.34 -14.99 7.15
CA ALA A 590 23.11 -13.81 7.54
C ALA A 590 22.69 -13.25 8.91
N ILE A 591 21.38 -13.23 9.21
CA ILE A 591 20.85 -12.85 10.51
C ILE A 591 21.37 -13.80 11.61
N VAL A 592 21.22 -15.11 11.43
CA VAL A 592 21.72 -16.12 12.39
C VAL A 592 23.21 -15.94 12.62
N THR A 593 23.98 -15.78 11.54
CA THR A 593 25.43 -15.53 11.58
C THR A 593 25.76 -14.29 12.42
N CYS A 594 25.08 -13.16 12.19
CA CYS A 594 25.28 -11.95 13.01
C CYS A 594 25.01 -12.19 14.49
N LEU A 595 23.94 -12.93 14.80
CA LEU A 595 23.52 -13.21 16.17
C LEU A 595 24.52 -14.10 16.91
N VAL A 596 24.98 -15.20 16.29
CA VAL A 596 25.96 -16.10 16.93
C VAL A 596 27.36 -15.51 16.98
N MET A 597 27.67 -14.57 16.09
CA MET A 597 28.91 -13.80 16.18
C MET A 597 28.88 -12.86 17.39
N ASN A 598 27.74 -12.24 17.72
CA ASN A 598 27.67 -11.20 18.75
C ASN A 598 27.28 -11.67 20.15
N ASN A 599 26.87 -12.93 20.31
CA ASN A 599 26.32 -13.42 21.57
C ASN A 599 26.91 -14.76 21.96
N THR A 600 27.06 -14.97 23.28
CA THR A 600 27.37 -16.29 23.84
C THR A 600 26.08 -17.11 24.01
N PRO A 601 26.16 -18.45 24.13
CA PRO A 601 24.99 -19.30 24.40
C PRO A 601 24.24 -18.96 25.70
N ASP A 602 24.91 -18.33 26.66
CA ASP A 602 24.30 -17.91 27.92
C ASP A 602 23.48 -16.62 27.78
N ASP A 603 23.81 -15.79 26.79
CA ASP A 603 23.12 -14.52 26.51
C ASP A 603 22.00 -14.69 25.48
N LEU A 604 22.16 -15.64 24.55
CA LEU A 604 21.25 -15.87 23.43
C LEU A 604 21.01 -17.37 23.19
N ARG A 605 19.74 -17.71 23.05
CA ARG A 605 19.25 -19.01 22.62
C ARG A 605 18.44 -18.90 21.33
N LEU A 606 18.61 -19.87 20.43
CA LEU A 606 17.95 -19.93 19.14
C LEU A 606 16.98 -21.10 19.11
N VAL A 607 15.78 -20.87 18.58
CA VAL A 607 14.81 -21.91 18.25
C VAL A 607 14.60 -21.86 16.75
N MET A 608 14.85 -22.97 16.04
CA MET A 608 14.81 -23.02 14.58
C MET A 608 13.76 -24.00 14.10
N ILE A 609 12.88 -23.52 13.22
CA ILE A 609 11.78 -24.27 12.61
C ILE A 609 11.98 -24.25 11.09
N ASP A 610 12.21 -25.44 10.51
CA ASP A 610 12.45 -25.63 9.08
C ASP A 610 11.64 -26.85 8.57
N PRO A 611 10.36 -26.66 8.21
CA PRO A 611 9.51 -27.74 7.75
C PRO A 611 9.99 -28.38 6.44
N LYS A 612 10.89 -27.73 5.70
CA LYS A 612 11.40 -28.21 4.40
C LYS A 612 12.77 -28.88 4.49
N MET A 613 13.47 -28.80 5.63
CA MET A 613 14.80 -29.38 5.86
C MET A 613 15.89 -28.91 4.89
N VAL A 614 15.86 -27.65 4.44
CA VAL A 614 16.81 -27.15 3.43
C VAL A 614 17.74 -26.08 3.99
N GLU A 615 17.23 -25.17 4.82
CA GLU A 615 17.90 -23.90 5.08
C GLU A 615 18.57 -23.89 6.44
N LEU A 616 17.83 -24.22 7.52
CA LEU A 616 18.32 -24.02 8.88
C LEU A 616 19.07 -25.24 9.44
N VAL A 617 18.90 -26.41 8.85
CA VAL A 617 19.53 -27.67 9.28
C VAL A 617 21.07 -27.57 9.35
N ARG A 618 21.68 -26.71 8.53
CA ARG A 618 23.14 -26.47 8.50
C ARG A 618 23.70 -25.87 9.80
N PHE A 619 22.84 -25.27 10.63
CA PHE A 619 23.21 -24.71 11.93
C PHE A 619 23.17 -25.72 13.08
N ASN A 620 22.85 -27.00 12.80
CA ASN A 620 22.90 -28.04 13.81
C ASN A 620 24.31 -28.16 14.43
N GLY A 621 24.34 -28.23 15.76
CA GLY A 621 25.58 -28.28 16.54
C GLY A 621 26.10 -26.92 16.99
N LEU A 622 25.37 -25.83 16.73
CA LEU A 622 25.59 -24.59 17.48
C LEU A 622 25.14 -24.77 18.94
N PRO A 623 25.95 -24.36 19.93
CA PRO A 623 25.57 -24.43 21.34
C PRO A 623 24.44 -23.45 21.69
N HIS A 624 24.16 -22.45 20.86
CA HIS A 624 23.03 -21.53 21.02
C HIS A 624 21.68 -22.19 20.74
N LEU A 625 21.64 -23.29 19.98
CA LEU A 625 20.39 -23.92 19.58
C LEU A 625 19.72 -24.60 20.79
N LEU A 626 18.46 -24.26 21.06
CA LEU A 626 17.64 -25.00 22.02
C LEU A 626 17.10 -26.22 21.29
N GLY A 627 17.61 -27.40 21.64
CA GLY A 627 17.27 -28.65 20.96
C GLY A 627 17.87 -28.73 19.55
N LYS A 628 17.18 -29.45 18.66
CA LYS A 628 17.53 -29.58 17.23
C LYS A 628 16.62 -28.69 16.38
N VAL A 629 17.01 -28.47 15.13
CA VAL A 629 16.11 -27.84 14.14
C VAL A 629 14.87 -28.71 13.99
N GLU A 630 13.70 -28.14 14.22
CA GLU A 630 12.43 -28.86 14.19
C GLU A 630 11.81 -28.83 12.79
N THR A 631 11.38 -30.00 12.33
CA THR A 631 10.94 -30.24 10.94
C THR A 631 9.52 -30.81 10.88
N GLU A 632 9.10 -31.52 11.94
CA GLU A 632 7.80 -32.17 12.04
C GLU A 632 6.73 -31.21 12.58
N LEU A 633 5.60 -31.09 11.88
CA LEU A 633 4.55 -30.12 12.21
C LEU A 633 4.07 -30.22 13.66
N THR A 634 3.73 -31.43 14.12
CA THR A 634 3.21 -31.65 15.49
C THR A 634 4.21 -31.18 16.55
N ARG A 635 5.51 -31.41 16.30
CA ARG A 635 6.58 -30.95 17.18
C ARG A 635 6.75 -29.44 17.10
N ILE A 636 6.68 -28.85 15.90
CA ILE A 636 6.74 -27.39 15.68
C ILE A 636 5.63 -26.68 16.46
N LEU A 637 4.39 -27.16 16.40
CA LEU A 637 3.27 -26.60 17.18
C LEU A 637 3.56 -26.72 18.69
N GLY A 638 4.12 -27.85 19.13
CA GLY A 638 4.62 -28.02 20.50
C GLY A 638 5.68 -27.00 20.91
N VAL A 639 6.63 -26.69 20.03
CA VAL A 639 7.67 -25.67 20.27
C VAL A 639 7.07 -24.29 20.42
N LEU A 640 6.12 -23.91 19.55
CA LEU A 640 5.40 -22.66 19.70
C LEU A 640 4.62 -22.62 21.02
N ARG A 641 4.02 -23.73 21.46
CA ARG A 641 3.23 -23.80 22.71
C ARG A 641 4.13 -23.62 23.91
N TRP A 642 5.30 -24.27 23.86
CA TRP A 642 6.34 -24.08 24.86
C TRP A 642 6.83 -22.62 24.90
N THR A 643 7.05 -22.00 23.75
CA THR A 643 7.50 -20.60 23.67
C THR A 643 6.49 -19.64 24.32
N VAL A 644 5.19 -19.86 24.09
CA VAL A 644 4.13 -19.09 24.77
C VAL A 644 4.15 -19.32 26.28
N ARG A 645 4.32 -20.57 26.74
CA ARG A 645 4.43 -20.89 28.17
C ARG A 645 5.66 -20.26 28.81
N GLU A 646 6.80 -20.27 28.12
CA GLU A 646 8.04 -19.64 28.58
C GLU A 646 7.89 -18.11 28.67
N MET A 647 7.22 -17.49 27.71
CA MET A 647 6.84 -16.08 27.78
C MET A 647 6.01 -15.79 29.04
N ASP A 648 4.95 -16.56 29.29
CA ASP A 648 4.09 -16.40 30.47
C ASP A 648 4.87 -16.64 31.78
N ARG A 649 5.79 -17.62 31.81
CA ARG A 649 6.68 -17.88 32.95
C ARG A 649 7.56 -16.67 33.25
N ARG A 650 8.20 -16.09 32.22
CA ARG A 650 9.06 -14.92 32.38
C ARG A 650 8.30 -13.72 32.94
N TYR A 651 7.06 -13.50 32.51
CA TYR A 651 6.22 -12.44 33.09
C TYR A 651 6.01 -12.63 34.60
N LYS A 652 5.67 -13.85 35.04
CA LYS A 652 5.51 -14.16 36.47
C LYS A 652 6.81 -13.96 37.24
N LEU A 653 7.94 -14.35 36.65
CA LEU A 653 9.26 -14.17 37.26
C LEU A 653 9.62 -12.69 37.40
N PHE A 654 9.31 -11.88 36.38
CA PHE A 654 9.55 -10.44 36.42
C PHE A 654 8.69 -9.77 37.47
N GLU A 655 7.42 -10.13 37.56
CA GLU A 655 6.50 -9.62 38.59
C GLU A 655 7.02 -9.92 40.00
N ALA A 656 7.46 -11.16 40.26
CA ALA A 656 8.04 -11.57 41.54
C ALA A 656 9.29 -10.77 41.94
N HIS A 657 10.06 -10.25 40.96
CA HIS A 657 11.26 -9.44 41.18
C HIS A 657 11.02 -7.92 40.92
N GLY A 658 9.76 -7.52 40.72
CA GLY A 658 9.36 -6.15 40.39
C GLY A 658 10.05 -5.59 39.13
N ALA A 659 10.44 -6.44 38.19
CA ALA A 659 11.04 -6.07 36.91
C ALA A 659 9.93 -5.88 35.85
N ARG A 660 10.19 -5.04 34.84
CA ARG A 660 9.21 -4.77 33.75
C ARG A 660 9.56 -5.50 32.45
N ASN A 661 10.83 -5.87 32.29
CA ASN A 661 11.37 -6.50 31.10
C ASN A 661 12.64 -7.28 31.45
N LEU A 662 13.15 -8.03 30.48
CA LEU A 662 14.35 -8.84 30.66
C LEU A 662 15.56 -8.02 31.12
N ASP A 663 15.79 -6.84 30.55
CA ASP A 663 16.94 -6.01 30.92
C ASP A 663 16.89 -5.54 32.38
N THR A 664 15.72 -5.12 32.86
CA THR A 664 15.53 -4.71 34.26
C THR A 664 15.59 -5.90 35.21
N TYR A 665 15.13 -7.08 34.78
CA TYR A 665 15.28 -8.32 35.53
C TYR A 665 16.76 -8.66 35.70
N THR A 666 17.50 -8.78 34.59
CA THR A 666 18.94 -9.10 34.59
C THR A 666 19.74 -8.09 35.40
N ALA A 667 19.44 -6.79 35.31
CA ALA A 667 20.14 -5.77 36.10
C ALA A 667 19.92 -5.92 37.61
N LYS A 668 18.70 -6.30 38.05
CA LYS A 668 18.38 -6.53 39.46
C LYS A 668 18.98 -7.82 40.01
N THR A 669 18.99 -8.88 39.20
CA THR A 669 19.44 -10.21 39.61
C THR A 669 20.93 -10.43 39.40
N ALA A 670 21.64 -9.55 38.67
CA ALA A 670 23.06 -9.69 38.37
C ALA A 670 23.97 -9.91 39.59
N ARG A 671 23.59 -9.39 40.77
CA ARG A 671 24.37 -9.52 42.02
C ARG A 671 23.90 -10.67 42.92
N GLN A 672 22.80 -11.33 42.58
CA GLN A 672 22.25 -12.45 43.33
C GLN A 672 22.86 -13.75 42.79
N LYS A 673 23.49 -14.56 43.66
CA LYS A 673 24.11 -15.82 43.26
C LYS A 673 23.09 -16.90 42.86
N ASP A 674 21.90 -16.87 43.46
CA ASP A 674 20.86 -17.89 43.27
C ASP A 674 19.79 -17.51 42.24
N ALA A 675 19.91 -16.32 41.63
CA ALA A 675 18.91 -15.86 40.68
C ALA A 675 19.13 -16.48 39.30
N GLU A 676 18.05 -17.03 38.72
CA GLU A 676 18.05 -17.63 37.39
C GLU A 676 18.42 -16.59 36.33
N ARG A 677 19.48 -16.83 35.55
CA ARG A 677 19.85 -16.01 34.40
C ARG A 677 19.01 -16.42 33.19
N LEU A 678 18.38 -15.43 32.55
CA LEU A 678 17.51 -15.68 31.40
C LEU A 678 18.17 -15.18 30.11
N PRO A 679 18.46 -16.08 29.14
CA PRO A 679 18.93 -15.66 27.82
C PRO A 679 17.80 -15.02 27.01
N ARG A 680 18.16 -14.18 26.03
CA ARG A 680 17.24 -13.80 24.95
C ARG A 680 16.94 -15.04 24.11
N ILE A 681 15.70 -15.17 23.63
CA ILE A 681 15.32 -16.26 22.73
C ILE A 681 14.93 -15.66 21.37
N VAL A 682 15.54 -16.12 20.29
CA VAL A 682 15.11 -15.79 18.93
C VAL A 682 14.54 -17.03 18.27
N VAL A 683 13.26 -16.96 17.91
CA VAL A 683 12.53 -18.02 17.22
C VAL A 683 12.53 -17.72 15.72
N LEU A 684 13.14 -18.60 14.93
CA LEU A 684 13.24 -18.49 13.49
C LEU A 684 12.32 -19.51 12.82
N ILE A 685 11.41 -19.04 11.98
CA ILE A 685 10.49 -19.86 11.18
C ILE A 685 10.83 -19.62 9.71
N ASP A 686 11.40 -20.61 9.01
CA ASP A 686 11.78 -20.42 7.60
C ASP A 686 10.57 -20.30 6.67
N GLU A 687 9.54 -21.14 6.88
CA GLU A 687 8.34 -21.13 6.03
C GLU A 687 7.07 -21.18 6.88
N LEU A 688 6.49 -20.00 7.12
CA LEU A 688 5.22 -19.86 7.80
C LEU A 688 4.06 -20.48 7.00
N ALA A 689 4.12 -20.45 5.66
CA ALA A 689 3.03 -20.94 4.83
C ALA A 689 2.70 -22.42 5.08
N ASP A 690 3.73 -23.25 5.33
CA ASP A 690 3.52 -24.68 5.57
C ASP A 690 2.75 -24.93 6.88
N LEU A 691 2.95 -24.06 7.87
CA LEU A 691 2.20 -24.09 9.14
C LEU A 691 0.78 -23.56 8.96
N MET A 692 0.62 -22.44 8.25
CA MET A 692 -0.68 -21.82 7.98
C MET A 692 -1.58 -22.68 7.09
N MET A 693 -1.03 -23.53 6.22
CA MET A 693 -1.82 -24.42 5.38
C MET A 693 -2.30 -25.67 6.11
N GLN A 694 -1.55 -26.15 7.10
CA GLN A 694 -1.87 -27.38 7.80
C GLN A 694 -2.64 -27.12 9.11
N ALA A 695 -2.28 -26.06 9.85
CA ALA A 695 -2.87 -25.69 11.13
C ALA A 695 -3.00 -24.16 11.29
N PRO A 696 -3.84 -23.49 10.46
CA PRO A 696 -3.96 -22.02 10.44
C PRO A 696 -4.35 -21.43 11.79
N ASP A 697 -5.45 -21.93 12.39
CA ASP A 697 -6.03 -21.34 13.60
C ASP A 697 -5.07 -21.42 14.81
N GLU A 698 -4.37 -22.54 14.98
CA GLU A 698 -3.41 -22.69 16.08
C GLU A 698 -2.15 -21.85 15.82
N THR A 699 -1.59 -21.92 14.61
CA THR A 699 -0.38 -21.18 14.22
C THR A 699 -0.59 -19.67 14.37
N GLU A 700 -1.66 -19.12 13.78
CA GLU A 700 -1.93 -17.68 13.81
C GLU A 700 -2.12 -17.18 15.25
N ARG A 701 -2.92 -17.88 16.06
CA ARG A 701 -3.16 -17.50 17.47
C ARG A 701 -1.86 -17.39 18.26
N MET A 702 -0.93 -18.32 18.05
CA MET A 702 0.30 -18.39 18.81
C MET A 702 1.34 -17.37 18.33
N VAL A 703 1.51 -17.27 17.01
CA VAL A 703 2.41 -16.27 16.39
C VAL A 703 1.96 -14.86 16.75
N VAL A 704 0.66 -14.57 16.67
CA VAL A 704 0.10 -13.25 17.05
C VAL A 704 0.28 -12.98 18.54
N ARG A 705 -0.05 -13.94 19.41
CA ARG A 705 0.12 -13.76 20.87
C ARG A 705 1.57 -13.49 21.26
N LEU A 706 2.50 -14.24 20.68
CA LEU A 706 3.93 -13.99 20.88
C LEU A 706 4.31 -12.61 20.34
N ALA A 707 3.93 -12.26 19.12
CA ALA A 707 4.28 -10.97 18.52
C ALA A 707 3.73 -9.76 19.32
N GLN A 708 2.61 -9.94 20.03
CA GLN A 708 2.02 -8.90 20.88
C GLN A 708 2.74 -8.73 22.22
N MET A 709 3.18 -9.83 22.84
CA MET A 709 3.57 -9.83 24.26
C MET A 709 5.04 -10.20 24.51
N ALA A 710 5.76 -10.76 23.54
CA ALA A 710 7.09 -11.34 23.75
C ALA A 710 8.23 -10.32 23.88
N ARG A 711 8.05 -9.08 23.36
CA ARG A 711 9.09 -8.03 23.37
C ARG A 711 9.72 -7.82 24.76
N ALA A 712 8.90 -7.72 25.81
CA ALA A 712 9.40 -7.43 27.16
C ALA A 712 10.10 -8.64 27.79
N THR A 713 9.75 -9.86 27.38
CA THR A 713 10.34 -11.11 27.88
C THR A 713 11.66 -11.48 27.22
N GLY A 714 12.10 -10.69 26.23
CA GLY A 714 13.31 -10.94 25.45
C GLY A 714 13.16 -12.14 24.52
N ILE A 715 11.92 -12.44 24.09
CA ILE A 715 11.62 -13.42 23.08
C ILE A 715 11.28 -12.66 21.78
N HIS A 716 11.95 -13.01 20.69
CA HIS A 716 11.86 -12.34 19.39
C HIS A 716 11.51 -13.34 18.30
N LEU A 717 10.78 -12.88 17.29
CA LEU A 717 10.32 -13.74 16.17
C LEU A 717 10.92 -13.24 14.87
N VAL A 718 11.54 -14.13 14.12
CA VAL A 718 11.90 -13.92 12.72
C VAL A 718 11.11 -14.93 11.90
N VAL A 719 10.08 -14.45 11.22
CA VAL A 719 9.16 -15.29 10.48
C VAL A 719 9.34 -15.03 9.00
N ALA A 720 9.50 -16.10 8.22
CA ALA A 720 9.71 -16.00 6.80
C ALA A 720 8.69 -16.80 5.99
N THR A 721 8.42 -16.37 4.76
CA THR A 721 7.59 -17.13 3.83
C THR A 721 7.95 -16.93 2.37
N GLN A 722 7.83 -17.97 1.56
CA GLN A 722 7.92 -17.88 0.10
C GLN A 722 6.59 -17.59 -0.59
N ARG A 723 5.48 -17.65 0.15
CA ARG A 723 4.11 -17.47 -0.35
C ARG A 723 3.49 -16.23 0.27
N PRO A 724 3.79 -15.02 -0.24
CA PRO A 724 3.23 -13.76 0.26
C PRO A 724 1.77 -13.58 -0.17
N SER A 725 0.88 -14.48 0.26
CA SER A 725 -0.57 -14.38 0.06
C SER A 725 -1.27 -13.85 1.31
N THR A 726 -2.49 -13.34 1.16
CA THR A 726 -3.32 -12.86 2.27
C THR A 726 -3.71 -13.96 3.27
N ASP A 727 -3.69 -15.21 2.83
CA ASP A 727 -4.03 -16.37 3.66
C ASP A 727 -2.87 -16.80 4.58
N VAL A 728 -1.63 -16.49 4.17
CA VAL A 728 -0.42 -16.77 4.97
C VAL A 728 -0.03 -15.54 5.78
N VAL A 729 0.02 -14.37 5.13
CA VAL A 729 0.35 -13.09 5.75
C VAL A 729 -0.96 -12.33 5.99
N THR A 730 -1.69 -12.78 7.00
CA THR A 730 -3.00 -12.23 7.36
C THR A 730 -2.89 -10.81 7.91
N GLY A 731 -4.01 -10.09 7.96
CA GLY A 731 -4.06 -8.74 8.55
C GLY A 731 -3.59 -8.71 10.02
N LEU A 732 -3.87 -9.78 10.78
CA LEU A 732 -3.44 -9.89 12.18
C LEU A 732 -1.92 -10.07 12.29
N ILE A 733 -1.32 -10.90 11.42
CA ILE A 733 0.13 -11.05 11.38
C ILE A 733 0.78 -9.72 11.01
N LYS A 734 0.31 -9.04 9.95
CA LYS A 734 0.89 -7.74 9.56
C LYS A 734 0.82 -6.69 10.66
N ALA A 735 -0.29 -6.64 11.40
CA ALA A 735 -0.47 -5.68 12.48
C ALA A 735 0.56 -5.83 13.61
N ASN A 736 1.10 -7.04 13.83
CA ASN A 736 2.04 -7.33 14.92
C ASN A 736 3.51 -7.48 14.45
N PHE A 737 3.77 -7.44 13.14
CA PHE A 737 5.10 -7.45 12.54
C PHE A 737 5.34 -6.15 11.77
N PRO A 738 5.68 -5.04 12.46
CA PRO A 738 5.87 -3.74 11.81
C PRO A 738 7.20 -3.65 11.05
N ALA A 739 8.22 -4.43 11.44
CA ALA A 739 9.47 -4.54 10.70
C ALA A 739 9.34 -5.63 9.63
N ARG A 740 9.62 -5.28 8.36
CA ARG A 740 9.39 -6.17 7.21
C ARG A 740 10.53 -6.10 6.22
N ILE A 741 10.88 -7.24 5.65
CA ILE A 741 11.80 -7.36 4.52
C ILE A 741 11.05 -8.05 3.39
N ALA A 742 10.93 -7.38 2.25
CA ALA A 742 10.43 -7.98 1.02
C ALA A 742 11.60 -8.17 0.04
N PHE A 743 11.88 -9.40 -0.32
CA PHE A 743 12.69 -9.73 -1.49
C PHE A 743 11.85 -9.69 -2.76
N ALA A 744 12.48 -9.96 -3.91
CA ALA A 744 11.79 -10.02 -5.19
C ALA A 744 10.54 -10.94 -5.13
N VAL A 745 9.43 -10.41 -5.65
CA VAL A 745 8.13 -11.10 -5.75
C VAL A 745 7.62 -11.09 -7.17
N ALA A 746 6.67 -11.97 -7.48
CA ALA A 746 6.14 -12.10 -8.83
C ALA A 746 5.23 -10.94 -9.25
N SER A 747 4.51 -10.33 -8.30
CA SER A 747 3.50 -9.33 -8.62
C SER A 747 3.45 -8.15 -7.63
N SER A 748 2.88 -7.03 -8.09
CA SER A 748 2.60 -5.87 -7.23
C SER A 748 1.56 -6.15 -6.14
N ILE A 749 0.73 -7.19 -6.32
CA ILE A 749 -0.21 -7.66 -5.28
C ILE A 749 0.57 -8.27 -4.14
N ASP A 750 1.50 -9.18 -4.43
CA ASP A 750 2.38 -9.80 -3.44
C ASP A 750 3.21 -8.75 -2.69
N SER A 751 3.71 -7.73 -3.39
CA SER A 751 4.41 -6.61 -2.75
C SER A 751 3.52 -5.89 -1.73
N ARG A 752 2.25 -5.63 -2.06
CA ARG A 752 1.30 -5.00 -1.13
C ARG A 752 0.91 -5.90 0.02
N VAL A 753 0.88 -7.23 -0.19
CA VAL A 753 0.65 -8.16 0.91
C VAL A 753 1.76 -8.00 1.96
N ILE A 754 3.02 -7.86 1.55
CA ILE A 754 4.14 -7.77 2.48
C ILE A 754 4.31 -6.34 3.04
N LEU A 755 4.41 -5.34 2.17
CA LEU A 755 4.84 -3.97 2.53
C LEU A 755 3.72 -2.94 2.61
N ASP A 756 2.49 -3.31 2.28
CA ASP A 756 1.36 -2.38 2.07
C ASP A 756 1.58 -1.36 0.93
N THR A 757 2.69 -1.49 0.19
CA THR A 757 3.04 -0.70 -1.00
C THR A 757 3.56 -1.58 -2.13
N VAL A 758 3.56 -1.06 -3.35
CA VAL A 758 4.20 -1.67 -4.52
C VAL A 758 5.72 -1.40 -4.50
N GLY A 759 6.49 -2.22 -5.21
CA GLY A 759 7.92 -2.01 -5.43
C GLY A 759 8.74 -3.30 -5.37
N ALA A 760 8.34 -4.29 -4.58
CA ALA A 760 9.10 -5.54 -4.43
C ALA A 760 9.11 -6.38 -5.72
N GLU A 761 8.12 -6.22 -6.60
CA GLU A 761 8.06 -6.83 -7.92
C GLU A 761 9.11 -6.29 -8.91
N SER A 762 9.72 -5.15 -8.59
CA SER A 762 10.77 -4.52 -9.41
C SER A 762 12.19 -4.86 -8.96
N LEU A 763 12.34 -5.63 -7.89
CA LEU A 763 13.63 -6.08 -7.36
C LEU A 763 14.28 -7.11 -8.28
N LEU A 764 15.61 -7.15 -8.26
CA LEU A 764 16.43 -7.96 -9.16
C LEU A 764 16.61 -9.41 -8.69
N GLY A 765 16.18 -9.72 -7.47
CA GLY A 765 16.47 -10.99 -6.79
C GLY A 765 17.91 -11.07 -6.28
N LYS A 766 18.38 -12.27 -5.95
CA LYS A 766 19.75 -12.54 -5.46
C LYS A 766 20.19 -11.61 -4.29
N GLY A 767 19.29 -11.40 -3.33
CA GLY A 767 19.57 -10.57 -2.15
C GLY A 767 19.10 -9.13 -2.25
N ASP A 768 18.63 -8.65 -3.40
CA ASP A 768 18.01 -7.33 -3.53
C ASP A 768 16.65 -7.32 -2.79
N MET A 769 16.47 -6.35 -1.89
CA MET A 769 15.33 -6.31 -0.96
C MET A 769 14.86 -4.88 -0.68
N LEU A 770 13.61 -4.78 -0.23
CA LEU A 770 13.02 -3.61 0.39
C LEU A 770 12.87 -3.87 1.89
N PHE A 771 13.48 -3.02 2.70
CA PHE A 771 13.41 -3.08 4.15
C PHE A 771 12.54 -1.94 4.70
N GLN A 772 11.48 -2.30 5.41
CA GLN A 772 10.59 -1.40 6.12
C GLN A 772 10.87 -1.52 7.62
N SER A 773 11.42 -0.45 8.19
CA SER A 773 11.52 -0.29 9.65
C SER A 773 10.25 0.38 10.20
N PRO A 774 9.85 0.12 11.45
CA PRO A 774 8.76 0.85 12.12
C PRO A 774 9.02 2.36 12.21
N GLU A 775 10.28 2.79 12.15
CA GLU A 775 10.68 4.20 12.28
C GLU A 775 10.71 4.95 10.94
N MET A 776 10.68 4.23 9.81
CA MET A 776 10.79 4.83 8.48
C MET A 776 9.40 5.02 7.83
N PRO A 777 9.16 6.15 7.12
CA PRO A 777 7.87 6.39 6.45
C PRO A 777 7.69 5.57 5.16
N ALA A 778 8.77 5.05 4.58
CA ALA A 778 8.78 4.29 3.34
C ALA A 778 9.89 3.22 3.38
N PRO A 779 9.76 2.14 2.58
CA PRO A 779 10.74 1.08 2.58
C PRO A 779 12.03 1.53 1.87
N ALA A 780 13.17 1.20 2.48
CA ALA A 780 14.49 1.46 1.91
C ALA A 780 14.96 0.26 1.07
N ARG A 781 15.49 0.51 -0.13
CA ARG A 781 16.07 -0.54 -0.98
C ARG A 781 17.49 -0.87 -0.55
N LEU A 782 17.76 -2.14 -0.31
CA LEU A 782 19.03 -2.66 0.18
C LEU A 782 19.45 -3.87 -0.65
N GLN A 783 20.76 -4.05 -0.83
CA GLN A 783 21.33 -5.33 -1.21
C GLN A 783 21.74 -6.08 0.07
N GLY A 784 21.08 -7.21 0.30
CA GLY A 784 21.28 -8.06 1.47
C GLY A 784 22.69 -8.65 1.58
N CYS A 785 23.13 -8.85 2.82
CA CYS A 785 24.36 -9.58 3.11
C CYS A 785 24.29 -11.04 2.63
N PHE A 786 25.45 -11.56 2.26
CA PHE A 786 25.68 -12.95 1.88
C PHE A 786 26.71 -13.59 2.81
N VAL A 787 26.49 -14.86 3.12
CA VAL A 787 27.42 -15.73 3.85
C VAL A 787 27.49 -17.03 3.07
N SER A 788 28.69 -17.50 2.79
CA SER A 788 28.92 -18.78 2.12
C SER A 788 28.84 -19.94 3.10
N ASP A 789 28.54 -21.14 2.60
CA ASP A 789 28.49 -22.34 3.44
C ASP A 789 29.82 -22.61 4.17
N LYS A 790 30.96 -22.30 3.53
CA LYS A 790 32.29 -22.41 4.15
C LYS A 790 32.45 -21.51 5.37
N GLU A 791 31.91 -20.30 5.33
CA GLU A 791 31.93 -19.39 6.48
C GLU A 791 31.05 -19.90 7.61
N ILE A 792 29.89 -20.48 7.29
CA ILE A 792 28.98 -21.10 8.27
C ILE A 792 29.70 -22.27 8.96
N ASP A 793 30.29 -23.17 8.18
CA ASP A 793 31.00 -24.34 8.73
C ASP A 793 32.15 -23.93 9.66
N LYS A 794 32.94 -22.90 9.28
CA LYS A 794 33.99 -22.34 10.14
C LYS A 794 33.42 -21.86 11.48
N ILE A 795 32.28 -21.16 11.46
CA ILE A 795 31.65 -20.61 12.67
C ILE A 795 31.07 -21.72 13.54
N VAL A 796 30.38 -22.70 12.94
CA VAL A 796 29.81 -23.83 13.67
C VAL A 796 30.92 -24.66 14.32
N ASN A 797 31.99 -24.95 13.58
CA ASN A 797 33.13 -25.71 14.11
C ASN A 797 33.84 -24.95 15.23
N TRP A 798 34.07 -23.64 15.07
CA TRP A 798 34.65 -22.81 16.13
C TRP A 798 33.81 -22.88 17.42
N TRP A 799 32.48 -22.78 17.31
CA TRP A 799 31.60 -22.88 18.48
C TRP A 799 31.56 -24.28 19.10
N ARG A 800 31.70 -25.34 18.30
CA ARG A 800 31.81 -26.72 18.81
C ARG A 800 33.11 -26.92 19.59
N GLU A 801 34.24 -26.50 19.03
CA GLU A 801 35.55 -26.57 19.69
C GLU A 801 35.55 -25.79 21.02
N GLN A 802 34.92 -24.61 21.04
CA GLN A 802 34.76 -23.87 22.30
C GLN A 802 33.89 -24.63 23.31
N ALA A 803 32.76 -25.20 22.89
CA ALA A 803 31.88 -25.94 23.79
C ALA A 803 32.57 -27.17 24.40
N GLU A 804 33.34 -27.91 23.60
CA GLU A 804 34.15 -29.06 24.07
C GLU A 804 35.24 -28.61 25.06
N ALA A 805 35.94 -27.51 24.78
CA ALA A 805 36.95 -26.96 25.68
C ALA A 805 36.38 -26.54 27.05
N TYR A 806 35.14 -26.02 27.09
CA TYR A 806 34.45 -25.72 28.35
C TYR A 806 34.03 -26.98 29.13
N GLU A 807 33.70 -28.08 28.45
CA GLU A 807 33.36 -29.35 29.10
C GLU A 807 34.58 -30.03 29.72
N ASP A 808 35.73 -29.96 29.06
CA ASP A 808 36.99 -30.52 29.56
C ASP A 808 37.54 -29.76 30.76
N GLU A 809 37.41 -28.42 30.82
CA GLU A 809 37.79 -27.63 32.00
C GLU A 809 36.84 -27.83 33.19
N ALA A 810 35.59 -28.24 32.95
CA ALA A 810 34.57 -28.45 33.98
C ALA A 810 34.59 -29.85 34.61
N ARG A 811 35.42 -30.78 34.13
CA ARG A 811 35.68 -32.08 34.76
C ARG A 811 36.87 -32.00 35.73
N PRO A 812 36.67 -31.82 37.05
CA PRO A 812 37.74 -32.14 37.98
C PRO A 812 38.03 -33.65 37.91
N GLU A 813 39.31 -34.03 38.01
CA GLU A 813 39.74 -35.42 38.20
C GLU A 813 39.01 -36.01 39.42
N ILE A 814 38.06 -36.90 39.17
CA ILE A 814 37.41 -37.68 40.23
C ILE A 814 38.23 -38.96 40.39
N GLU A 815 38.96 -39.08 41.50
CA GLU A 815 39.53 -40.36 41.93
C GLU A 815 38.43 -41.42 42.10
N PRO A 816 38.67 -42.67 41.69
CA PRO A 816 37.63 -43.70 41.68
C PRO A 816 37.28 -44.15 43.11
N VAL A 817 36.10 -43.74 43.60
CA VAL A 817 35.52 -44.28 44.83
C VAL A 817 34.69 -45.54 44.51
N GLN A 818 34.98 -46.62 45.24
CA GLN A 818 34.36 -47.94 45.14
C GLN A 818 32.87 -47.95 45.54
N PRO A 819 32.06 -48.93 45.04
CA PRO A 819 30.61 -48.88 45.15
C PRO A 819 30.11 -49.35 46.52
N GLY A 820 29.37 -48.46 47.20
CA GLY A 820 28.60 -48.75 48.40
C GLY A 820 27.10 -48.49 48.19
N SER A 821 26.28 -49.40 48.67
CA SER A 821 24.86 -49.62 48.41
C SER A 821 23.87 -48.63 49.04
N GLY A 822 22.79 -48.34 48.31
CA GLY A 822 21.41 -48.35 48.83
C GLY A 822 20.82 -47.02 49.33
N GLY A 823 19.73 -46.57 48.69
CA GLY A 823 18.79 -45.60 49.26
C GLY A 823 18.06 -44.72 48.23
N GLU A 824 16.85 -45.10 47.86
CA GLU A 824 15.89 -44.25 47.13
C GLU A 824 15.39 -43.10 48.01
N ALA A 825 15.46 -41.86 47.53
CA ALA A 825 14.55 -40.77 47.93
C ALA A 825 14.61 -39.59 46.93
N GLY A 826 13.45 -39.26 46.36
CA GLY A 826 13.01 -37.91 45.96
C GLY A 826 13.91 -37.10 45.02
N ALA A 827 13.60 -37.11 43.72
CA ALA A 827 14.14 -36.14 42.76
C ALA A 827 13.65 -34.72 43.09
N PRO A 828 14.55 -33.77 43.43
CA PRO A 828 14.19 -32.35 43.34
C PRO A 828 14.21 -31.95 41.86
N ALA A 829 13.33 -31.01 41.49
CA ALA A 829 13.31 -30.40 40.17
C ALA A 829 14.71 -29.83 39.86
N SER A 830 15.32 -30.33 38.79
CA SER A 830 16.65 -29.91 38.36
C SER A 830 16.64 -28.42 38.00
N PRO A 831 17.48 -27.58 38.62
CA PRO A 831 17.78 -26.27 38.06
C PRO A 831 18.45 -26.49 36.70
N ILE A 832 18.09 -25.68 35.71
CA ILE A 832 18.73 -25.66 34.39
C ILE A 832 20.20 -25.32 34.64
N SER A 833 21.05 -26.36 34.70
CA SER A 833 22.49 -26.20 34.86
C SER A 833 23.07 -25.70 33.54
N SER A 834 23.81 -24.60 33.68
CA SER A 834 24.72 -24.02 32.73
C SER A 834 25.61 -25.04 32.01
N ALA A 835 25.82 -24.77 30.71
CA ALA A 835 26.96 -25.16 29.89
C ALA A 835 27.32 -26.66 29.83
N GLY A 836 27.03 -27.30 28.70
CA GLY A 836 27.55 -28.61 28.31
C GLY A 836 27.02 -29.01 26.93
N GLY A 837 27.90 -28.99 25.93
CA GLY A 837 27.68 -29.51 24.59
C GLY A 837 27.54 -31.04 24.53
N GLY A 838 26.35 -31.53 24.83
CA GLY A 838 25.94 -32.89 24.49
C GLY A 838 24.44 -32.94 24.34
N ALA A 839 23.94 -32.96 23.09
CA ALA A 839 22.53 -33.03 22.68
C ALA A 839 21.52 -32.72 23.81
N THR A 840 21.51 -31.47 24.28
CA THR A 840 20.59 -31.01 25.32
C THR A 840 19.17 -31.36 24.89
N THR A 841 18.51 -32.21 25.69
CA THR A 841 17.11 -32.57 25.48
C THR A 841 16.31 -31.28 25.41
N ALA A 842 15.52 -31.11 24.35
CA ALA A 842 14.87 -29.83 24.13
C ALA A 842 13.84 -29.58 25.25
N PRO A 843 13.66 -28.35 25.74
CA PRO A 843 12.73 -28.09 26.84
C PRO A 843 11.28 -28.53 26.55
N TRP A 844 10.90 -28.58 25.28
CA TRP A 844 9.60 -29.06 24.84
C TRP A 844 9.50 -30.58 24.71
N ASP A 845 10.59 -31.34 24.73
CA ASP A 845 10.53 -32.81 24.62
C ASP A 845 9.79 -33.43 25.81
N GLU A 846 10.06 -32.94 27.03
CA GLU A 846 9.32 -33.37 28.22
C GLU A 846 7.84 -33.00 28.14
N MET A 847 7.54 -31.80 27.63
CA MET A 847 6.17 -31.32 27.48
C MET A 847 5.40 -32.19 26.48
N LEU A 848 6.01 -32.47 25.32
CA LEU A 848 5.46 -33.33 24.28
C LEU A 848 5.30 -34.77 24.76
N ALA A 849 6.27 -35.31 25.51
CA ALA A 849 6.18 -36.65 26.09
C ALA A 849 5.03 -36.76 27.10
N ARG A 850 4.81 -35.72 27.92
CA ARG A 850 3.66 -35.65 28.84
C ARG A 850 2.34 -35.54 28.09
N GLU A 851 2.26 -34.69 27.07
CA GLU A 851 1.05 -34.54 26.23
C GLU A 851 0.71 -35.87 25.52
N ALA A 852 1.71 -36.52 24.90
CA ALA A 852 1.53 -37.81 24.25
C ALA A 852 1.12 -38.93 25.23
N ALA A 853 1.64 -38.92 26.47
CA ALA A 853 1.25 -39.90 27.48
C ALA A 853 -0.20 -39.73 27.96
N VAL A 854 -0.71 -38.49 27.98
CA VAL A 854 -2.13 -38.21 28.29
C VAL A 854 -3.01 -38.66 27.14
N GLU A 855 -2.62 -38.39 25.89
CA GLU A 855 -3.39 -38.79 24.71
C GLU A 855 -3.45 -40.32 24.53
N ASP A 856 -2.33 -41.04 24.71
CA ASP A 856 -2.31 -42.53 24.71
C ASP A 856 -3.21 -43.10 25.82
N LYS A 857 -3.24 -42.44 26.98
CA LYS A 857 -4.12 -42.84 28.08
C LYS A 857 -5.59 -42.68 27.71
N ASP A 858 -5.99 -41.55 27.13
CA ASP A 858 -7.37 -41.29 26.74
C ASP A 858 -7.83 -42.22 25.61
N GLN A 859 -6.97 -42.49 24.62
CA GLN A 859 -7.24 -43.48 23.57
C GLN A 859 -7.42 -44.90 24.13
N GLN A 860 -6.60 -45.30 25.12
CA GLN A 860 -6.75 -46.59 25.80
C GLN A 860 -8.05 -46.69 26.57
N ILE A 861 -8.50 -45.62 27.20
CA ILE A 861 -9.79 -45.57 27.90
C ILE A 861 -10.93 -45.71 26.89
N GLU A 862 -10.90 -44.97 25.78
CA GLU A 862 -11.94 -45.03 24.74
C GLU A 862 -12.05 -46.43 24.12
N GLN A 863 -10.91 -47.03 23.74
CA GLN A 863 -10.87 -48.42 23.26
C GLN A 863 -11.41 -49.42 24.29
N ALA A 864 -11.08 -49.22 25.57
CA ALA A 864 -11.60 -50.08 26.64
C ALA A 864 -13.12 -49.96 26.79
N ILE A 865 -13.68 -48.74 26.65
CA ILE A 865 -15.13 -48.50 26.64
C ILE A 865 -15.79 -49.22 25.48
N GLU A 866 -15.26 -49.11 24.27
CA GLU A 866 -15.81 -49.79 23.08
C GLU A 866 -15.83 -51.31 23.24
N ILE A 867 -14.74 -51.89 23.76
CA ILE A 867 -14.65 -53.34 24.00
C ILE A 867 -15.70 -53.75 25.03
N VAL A 868 -15.79 -53.02 26.14
CA VAL A 868 -16.74 -53.32 27.21
C VAL A 868 -18.20 -53.21 26.73
N LYS A 869 -18.54 -52.19 25.93
CA LYS A 869 -19.85 -52.05 25.28
C LYS A 869 -20.16 -53.21 24.32
N LYS A 870 -19.20 -53.58 23.48
CA LYS A 870 -19.38 -54.63 22.46
C LYS A 870 -19.68 -55.99 23.07
N TYR A 871 -19.03 -56.32 24.18
CA TYR A 871 -19.13 -57.63 24.84
C TYR A 871 -20.13 -57.66 26.01
N GLY A 872 -20.66 -56.52 26.45
CA GLY A 872 -21.66 -56.42 27.51
C GLY A 872 -21.19 -56.88 28.90
N THR A 873 -19.90 -57.20 29.04
CA THR A 873 -19.26 -57.66 30.28
C THR A 873 -17.86 -57.03 30.35
N ALA A 874 -17.40 -56.69 31.55
CA ALA A 874 -16.08 -56.09 31.74
C ALA A 874 -15.22 -56.93 32.67
N SER A 875 -14.00 -57.29 32.25
CA SER A 875 -13.01 -57.90 33.14
C SER A 875 -11.60 -57.52 32.71
N ALA A 876 -10.66 -57.49 33.66
CA ALA A 876 -9.25 -57.22 33.36
C ALA A 876 -8.68 -58.24 32.35
N SER A 877 -9.10 -59.51 32.41
CA SER A 877 -8.70 -60.54 31.44
C SER A 877 -9.32 -60.34 30.04
N LEU A 878 -10.52 -59.77 29.95
CA LEU A 878 -11.13 -59.40 28.66
C LEU A 878 -10.34 -58.27 28.00
N LEU A 879 -10.06 -57.19 28.73
CA LEU A 879 -9.28 -56.05 28.25
C LEU A 879 -7.85 -56.46 27.89
N GLN A 880 -7.19 -57.27 28.73
CA GLN A 880 -5.86 -57.82 28.46
C GLN A 880 -5.80 -58.57 27.12
N ARG A 881 -6.75 -59.47 26.84
CA ARG A 881 -6.76 -60.24 25.59
C ARG A 881 -7.12 -59.39 24.37
N LYS A 882 -8.07 -58.47 24.52
CA LYS A 882 -8.61 -57.69 23.38
C LYS A 882 -7.72 -56.50 23.02
N MET A 883 -7.11 -55.85 24.00
CA MET A 883 -6.19 -54.73 23.81
C MET A 883 -4.71 -55.16 23.76
N ARG A 884 -4.41 -56.45 23.99
CA ARG A 884 -3.04 -57.00 24.05
C ARG A 884 -2.13 -56.27 25.05
N ILE A 885 -2.68 -55.90 26.21
CA ILE A 885 -1.98 -55.20 27.29
C ILE A 885 -1.71 -56.11 28.48
N GLY A 886 -0.67 -55.83 29.27
CA GLY A 886 -0.37 -56.60 30.50
C GLY A 886 -1.48 -56.49 31.56
N TYR A 887 -1.59 -57.51 32.42
CA TYR A 887 -2.62 -57.58 33.47
C TYR A 887 -2.67 -56.34 34.39
N PRO A 888 -1.52 -55.78 34.87
CA PRO A 888 -1.56 -54.57 35.70
C PRO A 888 -2.18 -53.35 35.00
N ARG A 889 -1.94 -53.21 33.68
CA ARG A 889 -2.50 -52.11 32.88
C ARG A 889 -4.00 -52.31 32.65
N ALA A 890 -4.42 -53.55 32.39
CA ALA A 890 -5.84 -53.91 32.27
C ALA A 890 -6.61 -53.73 33.59
N ALA A 891 -5.99 -54.02 34.75
CA ALA A 891 -6.60 -53.78 36.05
C ALA A 891 -6.80 -52.29 36.34
N ARG A 892 -5.79 -51.44 36.04
CA ARG A 892 -5.92 -49.98 36.15
C ARG A 892 -7.02 -49.42 35.26
N LEU A 893 -7.11 -49.85 34.00
CA LEU A 893 -8.21 -49.45 33.11
C LEU A 893 -9.57 -49.88 33.66
N MET A 894 -9.70 -51.07 34.24
CA MET A 894 -10.94 -51.51 34.90
C MET A 894 -11.34 -50.64 36.10
N ASP A 895 -10.37 -50.11 36.84
CA ASP A 895 -10.63 -49.21 37.96
C ASP A 895 -10.96 -47.79 37.50
N GLU A 896 -10.34 -47.32 36.40
CA GLU A 896 -10.70 -46.06 35.76
C GLU A 896 -12.13 -46.12 35.17
N LEU A 897 -12.48 -47.17 34.43
CA LEU A 897 -13.85 -47.38 33.94
C LEU A 897 -14.88 -47.42 35.07
N LYS A 898 -14.49 -47.95 36.25
CA LYS A 898 -15.34 -47.98 37.44
C LYS A 898 -15.52 -46.58 38.03
N GLN A 899 -14.44 -45.80 38.14
CA GLN A 899 -14.49 -44.41 38.58
C GLN A 899 -15.32 -43.54 37.62
N MET A 900 -15.29 -43.85 36.33
CA MET A 900 -16.12 -43.19 35.32
C MET A 900 -17.59 -43.62 35.34
N GLY A 901 -17.96 -44.59 36.18
CA GLY A 901 -19.32 -45.12 36.28
C GLY A 901 -19.74 -45.98 35.09
N ILE A 902 -18.80 -46.43 34.26
CA ILE A 902 -19.05 -47.24 33.06
C ILE A 902 -19.20 -48.72 33.43
N VAL A 903 -18.51 -49.16 34.48
CA VAL A 903 -18.60 -50.54 35.01
C VAL A 903 -18.92 -50.53 36.50
N GLY A 904 -19.74 -51.50 36.91
CA GLY A 904 -20.27 -51.64 38.26
C GLY A 904 -19.43 -52.43 39.24
N ARG A 905 -20.06 -52.86 40.34
CA ARG A 905 -19.44 -53.73 41.34
C ARG A 905 -19.22 -55.12 40.76
N GLU A 906 -18.29 -55.87 41.35
CA GLU A 906 -18.00 -57.24 40.95
C GLU A 906 -19.21 -58.13 41.20
N GLN A 907 -19.60 -58.92 40.19
CA GLN A 907 -20.74 -59.83 40.29
C GLN A 907 -20.36 -61.04 41.16
N ALA A 908 -21.33 -61.54 41.94
CA ALA A 908 -21.11 -62.67 42.85
C ALA A 908 -20.68 -63.92 42.06
N GLY A 909 -19.42 -64.33 42.21
CA GLY A 909 -18.88 -65.58 41.68
C GLY A 909 -17.87 -65.47 40.53
N GLY A 910 -17.46 -64.29 40.06
CA GLY A 910 -16.45 -64.21 39.01
C GLY A 910 -15.85 -62.82 38.79
N LYS A 911 -14.62 -62.77 38.26
CA LYS A 911 -13.77 -61.58 38.00
C LYS A 911 -14.35 -60.57 36.97
N THR A 912 -15.66 -60.58 36.77
CA THR A 912 -16.42 -59.82 35.79
C THR A 912 -17.30 -58.77 36.48
N ARG A 913 -17.29 -57.56 35.95
CA ARG A 913 -18.10 -56.41 36.38
C ARG A 913 -19.25 -56.19 35.39
N GLU A 914 -20.39 -55.78 35.92
CA GLU A 914 -21.56 -55.37 35.13
C GLU A 914 -21.25 -54.07 34.36
N VAL A 915 -21.80 -53.93 33.16
CA VAL A 915 -21.59 -52.76 32.30
C VAL A 915 -22.85 -51.90 32.34
N PHE A 916 -22.72 -50.65 32.75
CA PHE A 916 -23.86 -49.73 32.92
C PHE A 916 -24.17 -48.89 31.67
N VAL A 917 -23.53 -49.21 30.54
CA VAL A 917 -23.59 -48.45 29.30
C VAL A 917 -24.07 -49.38 28.18
N GLY A 918 -25.20 -49.04 27.54
CA GLY A 918 -25.77 -49.78 26.43
C GLY A 918 -25.00 -49.60 25.12
N LYS A 919 -25.37 -50.37 24.07
CA LYS A 919 -24.71 -50.32 22.75
C LYS A 919 -24.82 -48.95 22.07
N ASP A 920 -25.85 -48.18 22.39
CA ASP A 920 -26.15 -46.88 21.77
C ASP A 920 -25.84 -45.68 22.69
N ASP A 921 -25.29 -45.92 23.89
CA ASP A 921 -24.97 -44.85 24.85
C ASP A 921 -23.62 -44.20 24.56
N ASP A 922 -23.53 -42.87 24.63
CA ASP A 922 -22.27 -42.11 24.62
C ASP A 922 -21.88 -41.65 26.04
N PRO A 923 -21.16 -42.48 26.82
CA PRO A 923 -20.76 -42.14 28.18
C PRO A 923 -19.74 -40.99 28.23
N ILE A 924 -19.01 -40.73 27.15
CA ILE A 924 -18.01 -39.65 27.07
C ILE A 924 -18.73 -38.31 26.88
N GLY A 925 -19.67 -38.23 25.92
CA GLY A 925 -20.52 -37.06 25.73
C GLY A 925 -21.40 -36.74 26.94
N GLN A 926 -21.96 -37.77 27.61
CA GLN A 926 -22.76 -37.60 28.83
C GLN A 926 -21.93 -37.07 30.01
N ARG A 927 -20.68 -37.52 30.17
CA ARG A 927 -19.77 -37.00 31.20
C ARG A 927 -19.30 -35.58 30.89
N ALA A 928 -19.00 -35.27 29.62
CA ALA A 928 -18.65 -33.93 29.19
C ALA A 928 -19.82 -32.95 29.42
N ALA A 929 -21.06 -33.35 29.13
CA ALA A 929 -22.26 -32.60 29.42
C ALA A 929 -22.45 -32.34 30.94
N ARG A 930 -22.16 -33.33 31.77
CA ARG A 930 -22.25 -33.26 33.23
C ARG A 930 -21.17 -32.35 33.84
N ILE A 931 -19.94 -32.39 33.31
CA ILE A 931 -18.83 -31.51 33.73
C ILE A 931 -19.06 -30.06 33.29
N LEU A 932 -19.61 -29.85 32.10
CA LEU A 932 -19.95 -28.52 31.57
C LEU A 932 -21.24 -27.93 32.19
N GLY A 933 -21.85 -28.63 33.17
CA GLY A 933 -23.06 -28.19 33.86
C GLY A 933 -24.26 -28.05 32.94
N MET A 934 -24.24 -28.73 31.80
CA MET A 934 -25.24 -28.53 30.76
C MET A 934 -26.46 -29.43 30.94
N ASP A 935 -26.50 -30.38 31.89
CA ASP A 935 -27.68 -31.25 32.08
C ASP A 935 -28.98 -30.44 32.23
N GLU A 936 -29.78 -30.45 31.15
CA GLU A 936 -31.17 -30.04 31.16
C GLU A 936 -31.96 -31.14 31.87
N GLU A 937 -32.75 -30.72 32.86
CA GLU A 937 -33.89 -31.49 33.35
C GLU A 937 -34.89 -31.63 32.19
N GLU A 938 -34.83 -32.75 31.49
CA GLU A 938 -35.90 -33.78 31.36
C GLU A 938 -35.44 -34.91 30.44
#